data_AF-A0A0R1TD75-F1
#
_entry.id   AF-A0A0R1TD75-F1
#
_cell.length_a   1.000
_cell.length_b   1.000
_cell.length_c   1.000
_cell.angle_alpha   90.00
_cell.angle_beta   90.00
_cell.angle_gamma   90.00
#
_symmetry.space_group_name_H-M   'P 1'
#
loop_
_entity.id
_entity.type
_entity.pdbx_description
1 polymer ?
#
loop_
_entity_poly.entity_id
_entity_poly.type
_entity_poly.pdbx_seq_one_letter_code
_entity_poly.pdbx_strand_id
1 'polypeptide(L)'
;MKKPKKIITGTLVVATGTVLLGVNNASADGVNTDLPTNEPQVEVTATPSVSKDVTPTVTDKTDTVADSNPEETSVTSTVTNNPSATPQENVNAIVVDSESTVATVPSTETPDKVGVAEIPGNYLTYDENNKAAYVKGKIYSYDNMDAVKNSPSAKDDKVQVVSDYGHLTLDESMELTNFAADLLNPVRQSVWSKNGVSNDAWKFNVVPKSVDLARRVAGEYNKDNFSIITNNNHDYNALTRAYLSYGIGGYQENYGSSSINNYAARKTGSYQTTMYQLKKAVFDVIITMLYNDDTLQNGGASVMATNDSHSNSLLYGTEDPKKYGLQPNYLGVAVDSLGQVHIINLPLQYVSLNNSQFLENRANIDDIRMSGTDLVVRGWHAADMSYFQKNAYVILYDTTANSELGRVAYVPDSSNDVARVYPTIYGVEQSRFNVAFSLAGKDFAGHQLKFVLRYSDQKNGEGVYTDWWSDPYVFNANVGVVDAAYIQGSKLKISGWHAADASAVKPYRYVVLYDASAGRELARKRIQAVERKDVQNAYPRVYDAVKSGFAVEFDLSQIKKYVAGHQLQYVLRYASKENGEGNKTDVWSGKYSYKNEEYYIDSVGKTGSKLHVTGWHVADTSVNQKYAYVILFDQTKGSELTRIKVGDSSDSATSTLVARPDVVSAKKIYTDGKNGFDVYFDLAKLSNYSAGDRLQFVLRYSSDATGGEGSRIDAWTGAYTVYGTQNASNLDQVKISNDGLSVSGWHIADQSINQPYAWAILYDASTNQEVQRVTYKSTKRPDVKRAYPGAYNAENSGFSNVMFDKINIAKLKGHNLQVVLRYSNDLINGEGNRTDSWSKIFRI
;
A
#
# COMPACT_ATOMS: atom_id res chain seq x y z
N MET A 1 15.79 -31.93 50.68
CA MET A 1 15.88 -31.67 52.14
C MET A 1 15.35 -30.26 52.46
N LYS A 2 14.86 -30.03 53.68
CA LYS A 2 14.53 -28.73 54.36
C LYS A 2 14.05 -27.49 53.54
N LYS A 3 12.73 -27.22 53.62
CA LYS A 3 12.08 -25.89 53.85
C LYS A 3 11.85 -25.74 55.41
N PRO A 4 11.01 -24.84 56.03
CA PRO A 4 10.22 -23.62 55.66
C PRO A 4 10.78 -22.34 56.37
N LYS A 5 10.14 -21.17 56.63
CA LYS A 5 8.76 -20.56 56.65
C LYS A 5 8.85 -19.11 56.08
N LYS A 6 7.84 -18.27 55.78
CA LYS A 6 6.36 -18.13 55.94
C LYS A 6 5.75 -17.57 57.26
N ILE A 7 5.31 -16.30 57.23
CA ILE A 7 4.35 -15.56 58.12
C ILE A 7 3.58 -14.58 57.19
N ILE A 8 2.27 -14.28 57.17
CA ILE A 8 1.02 -14.61 57.93
C ILE A 8 0.58 -13.60 59.03
N THR A 9 -0.25 -12.59 58.67
CA THR A 9 -1.61 -12.23 59.20
C THR A 9 -2.10 -10.91 58.55
N GLY A 10 -3.39 -10.58 58.32
CA GLY A 10 -4.73 -11.21 58.45
C GLY A 10 -5.78 -10.32 57.69
N THR A 11 -6.92 -10.79 57.15
CA THR A 11 -8.19 -11.25 57.80
C THR A 11 -9.08 -10.10 58.34
N LEU A 12 -10.42 -9.99 58.21
CA LEU A 12 -11.47 -10.28 57.18
C LEU A 12 -12.89 -9.97 57.76
N VAL A 13 -13.69 -9.07 57.16
CA VAL A 13 -15.16 -8.82 57.38
C VAL A 13 -15.75 -8.18 56.08
N VAL A 14 -16.96 -8.36 55.51
CA VAL A 14 -18.21 -9.17 55.67
C VAL A 14 -19.52 -8.34 55.94
N ALA A 15 -20.66 -8.77 55.32
CA ALA A 15 -22.07 -8.28 55.44
C ALA A 15 -22.46 -6.95 54.72
N THR A 16 -23.66 -6.71 54.13
CA THR A 16 -24.87 -7.56 53.82
C THR A 16 -25.85 -6.90 52.80
N GLY A 17 -26.49 -7.70 51.92
CA GLY A 17 -27.90 -7.56 51.46
C GLY A 17 -28.27 -6.58 50.31
N THR A 18 -29.42 -6.68 49.58
CA THR A 18 -30.44 -7.77 49.42
C THR A 18 -31.27 -7.62 48.11
N VAL A 19 -31.55 -8.77 47.47
CA VAL A 19 -32.51 -9.20 46.40
C VAL A 19 -33.76 -8.36 46.02
N LEU A 20 -34.05 -8.28 44.69
CA LEU A 20 -35.34 -8.58 43.98
C LEU A 20 -35.06 -8.63 42.45
N LEU A 21 -35.17 -9.74 41.69
CA LEU A 21 -36.33 -10.51 41.17
C LEU A 21 -37.17 -9.85 40.05
N GLY A 22 -37.22 -10.52 38.89
CA GLY A 22 -38.08 -10.25 37.72
C GLY A 22 -37.81 -11.32 36.64
N VAL A 23 -38.85 -11.89 36.01
CA VAL A 23 -38.76 -13.12 35.19
C VAL A 23 -39.61 -12.99 33.93
N ASN A 24 -39.23 -13.63 32.82
CA ASN A 24 -40.14 -14.49 32.03
C ASN A 24 -39.44 -15.29 30.92
N ASN A 25 -39.96 -16.49 30.67
CA ASN A 25 -39.61 -17.36 29.53
C ASN A 25 -40.66 -17.24 28.41
N ALA A 26 -40.27 -17.56 27.17
CA ALA A 26 -41.16 -18.20 26.19
C ALA A 26 -40.31 -18.99 25.18
N SER A 27 -40.83 -20.11 24.66
CA SER A 27 -40.13 -20.97 23.69
C SER A 27 -41.12 -21.77 22.85
N ALA A 28 -40.74 -22.02 21.59
CA ALA A 28 -41.40 -22.89 20.62
C ALA A 28 -42.80 -22.44 20.12
N ASP A 29 -42.94 -22.36 18.80
CA ASP A 29 -43.65 -23.39 18.03
C ASP A 29 -43.13 -23.37 16.58
N GLY A 30 -43.47 -24.39 15.78
CA GLY A 30 -43.03 -24.50 14.39
C GLY A 30 -43.93 -25.38 13.53
N VAL A 31 -43.95 -25.14 12.22
CA VAL A 31 -44.70 -25.91 11.22
C VAL A 31 -43.83 -26.15 9.98
N ASN A 32 -43.94 -27.34 9.40
CA ASN A 32 -43.26 -27.76 8.16
C ASN A 32 -44.23 -27.79 6.97
N THR A 33 -43.77 -27.41 5.79
CA THR A 33 -44.43 -27.70 4.49
C THR A 33 -43.37 -27.88 3.40
N ASP A 34 -43.59 -28.86 2.51
CA ASP A 34 -42.55 -29.42 1.64
C ASP A 34 -42.31 -28.71 0.27
N LEU A 35 -41.33 -29.28 -0.43
CA LEU A 35 -40.80 -29.08 -1.80
C LEU A 35 -41.88 -29.16 -2.93
N PRO A 36 -41.61 -28.91 -4.25
CA PRO A 36 -40.29 -28.95 -4.93
C PRO A 36 -39.97 -27.98 -6.12
N THR A 37 -38.68 -27.97 -6.50
CA THR A 37 -38.06 -27.81 -7.86
C THR A 37 -38.61 -26.83 -8.91
N ASN A 38 -37.73 -25.94 -9.42
CA ASN A 38 -37.21 -26.04 -10.80
C ASN A 38 -35.96 -25.15 -11.08
N GLU A 39 -35.32 -25.44 -12.23
CA GLU A 39 -34.04 -24.93 -12.77
C GLU A 39 -34.09 -23.50 -13.39
N PRO A 40 -32.98 -22.88 -13.89
CA PRO A 40 -31.60 -23.41 -14.06
C PRO A 40 -30.44 -22.54 -13.49
N GLN A 41 -29.24 -23.14 -13.45
CA GLN A 41 -27.95 -22.42 -13.42
C GLN A 41 -27.54 -22.01 -14.85
N VAL A 42 -26.90 -20.84 -15.01
CA VAL A 42 -26.32 -20.43 -16.30
C VAL A 42 -24.80 -20.61 -16.28
N GLU A 43 -24.32 -21.61 -17.02
CA GLU A 43 -22.90 -21.89 -17.23
C GLU A 43 -22.33 -21.00 -18.35
N VAL A 44 -21.40 -20.10 -18.04
CA VAL A 44 -20.76 -19.23 -19.03
C VAL A 44 -19.44 -19.85 -19.48
N THR A 45 -19.49 -20.64 -20.55
CA THR A 45 -18.30 -21.12 -21.26
C THR A 45 -17.72 -20.02 -22.16
N ALA A 46 -16.42 -19.74 -22.02
CA ALA A 46 -15.71 -18.74 -22.82
C ALA A 46 -14.64 -19.41 -23.70
N THR A 47 -14.97 -19.64 -24.96
CA THR A 47 -14.00 -20.08 -25.98
C THR A 47 -13.24 -18.89 -26.57
N PRO A 48 -11.93 -19.02 -26.85
CA PRO A 48 -11.13 -17.93 -27.41
C PRO A 48 -11.37 -17.76 -28.91
N SER A 49 -11.68 -16.53 -29.34
CA SER A 49 -11.75 -16.15 -30.75
C SER A 49 -10.42 -15.58 -31.23
N VAL A 50 -9.92 -16.11 -32.36
CA VAL A 50 -8.67 -15.66 -32.98
C VAL A 50 -8.92 -14.41 -33.82
N SER A 51 -8.11 -13.36 -33.60
CA SER A 51 -7.95 -12.25 -34.54
C SER A 51 -6.52 -12.25 -35.11
N LYS A 52 -6.33 -11.64 -36.28
CA LYS A 52 -5.13 -11.82 -37.11
C LYS A 52 -4.08 -10.73 -36.88
N ASP A 53 -2.81 -11.12 -36.90
CA ASP A 53 -1.68 -10.20 -37.02
C ASP A 53 -1.72 -9.40 -38.33
N VAL A 54 -1.25 -8.16 -38.27
CA VAL A 54 -0.88 -7.34 -39.44
C VAL A 54 0.48 -6.69 -39.16
N THR A 55 1.48 -7.07 -39.95
CA THR A 55 2.86 -6.60 -39.83
C THR A 55 3.05 -5.19 -40.39
N PRO A 56 3.84 -4.31 -39.76
CA PRO A 56 4.46 -3.17 -40.42
C PRO A 56 5.87 -3.53 -40.96
N THR A 57 6.15 -3.16 -42.20
CA THR A 57 7.39 -3.50 -42.93
C THR A 57 8.53 -2.51 -42.66
N VAL A 58 9.78 -2.97 -42.71
CA VAL A 58 10.98 -2.12 -42.76
C VAL A 58 11.29 -1.71 -44.19
N THR A 59 11.67 -0.44 -44.41
CA THR A 59 12.31 0.01 -45.67
C THR A 59 13.33 1.12 -45.41
N ASP A 60 14.53 0.99 -45.98
CA ASP A 60 15.64 1.98 -45.91
C ASP A 60 15.41 3.25 -46.74
N LYS A 61 16.17 4.32 -46.42
CA LYS A 61 16.88 5.20 -47.40
C LYS A 61 17.89 6.20 -46.78
N THR A 62 19.16 5.78 -46.74
CA THR A 62 20.36 6.41 -47.36
C THR A 62 20.54 7.95 -47.48
N ASP A 63 21.79 8.38 -47.22
CA ASP A 63 22.56 9.51 -47.82
C ASP A 63 22.25 10.98 -47.39
N THR A 64 23.19 11.95 -47.32
CA THR A 64 24.69 11.97 -47.30
C THR A 64 25.25 13.33 -46.77
N VAL A 65 26.30 13.28 -45.93
CA VAL A 65 27.61 14.01 -45.97
C VAL A 65 27.73 15.53 -46.32
N ALA A 66 28.70 16.21 -45.64
CA ALA A 66 29.36 17.52 -45.90
C ALA A 66 28.64 18.83 -45.47
N ASP A 67 29.32 19.91 -45.04
CA ASP A 67 30.68 20.15 -44.49
C ASP A 67 30.77 21.58 -43.85
N SER A 68 31.87 21.90 -43.15
CA SER A 68 32.43 23.22 -42.72
C SER A 68 32.58 23.52 -41.20
N ASN A 69 33.66 24.28 -40.90
CA ASN A 69 34.37 24.55 -39.63
C ASN A 69 35.06 25.96 -39.79
N PRO A 70 35.78 26.62 -38.84
CA PRO A 70 35.94 26.54 -37.36
C PRO A 70 35.30 27.78 -36.66
N GLU A 71 35.72 28.44 -35.56
CA GLU A 71 36.77 28.39 -34.47
C GLU A 71 36.13 29.13 -33.23
N GLU A 72 36.66 29.39 -32.02
CA GLU A 72 37.93 29.21 -31.27
C GLU A 72 37.73 28.14 -30.13
N THR A 73 38.56 27.83 -29.10
CA THR A 73 39.58 28.46 -28.22
C THR A 73 39.10 29.58 -27.25
N SER A 74 39.53 29.70 -25.99
CA SER A 74 40.31 28.85 -25.05
C SER A 74 39.75 29.10 -23.62
N VAL A 75 39.50 28.11 -22.73
CA VAL A 75 40.42 27.32 -21.88
C VAL A 75 41.46 28.12 -21.07
N THR A 76 41.24 28.28 -19.77
CA THR A 76 42.22 27.93 -18.71
C THR A 76 41.61 27.94 -17.30
N SER A 77 42.21 27.21 -16.35
CA SER A 77 41.69 27.02 -14.99
C SER A 77 42.80 26.67 -13.97
N THR A 78 42.66 27.15 -12.73
CA THR A 78 43.30 26.72 -11.45
C THR A 78 42.70 27.61 -10.34
N VAL A 79 42.22 27.21 -9.15
CA VAL A 79 42.45 26.07 -8.23
C VAL A 79 43.75 26.15 -7.42
N THR A 80 43.70 26.58 -6.14
CA THR A 80 44.15 25.81 -4.94
C THR A 80 44.10 26.57 -3.58
N ASN A 81 43.62 25.85 -2.55
CA ASN A 81 44.09 25.77 -1.15
C ASN A 81 43.75 26.79 0.00
N ASN A 82 43.54 26.17 1.18
CA ASN A 82 43.27 26.61 2.57
C ASN A 82 44.59 27.06 3.30
N PRO A 83 44.67 27.49 4.61
CA PRO A 83 43.85 27.09 5.79
C PRO A 83 43.62 28.12 6.95
N SER A 84 42.94 27.66 8.04
CA SER A 84 43.02 28.13 9.46
C SER A 84 42.39 29.50 9.84
N ALA A 85 41.89 29.76 11.07
CA ALA A 85 41.64 28.92 12.28
C ALA A 85 40.53 29.51 13.20
N THR A 86 40.11 28.72 14.20
CA THR A 86 39.15 28.98 15.32
C THR A 86 39.80 29.65 16.55
N PRO A 87 39.10 29.89 17.70
CA PRO A 87 37.66 30.12 18.00
C PRO A 87 37.41 31.35 18.93
N GLN A 88 36.14 31.67 19.27
CA GLN A 88 35.71 31.72 20.69
C GLN A 88 34.17 31.81 20.85
N GLU A 89 33.68 31.37 22.03
CA GLU A 89 32.29 31.42 22.44
C GLU A 89 31.91 32.78 23.05
N ASN A 90 30.63 33.14 23.02
CA ASN A 90 29.96 33.53 24.26
C ASN A 90 28.44 33.35 24.18
N VAL A 91 27.85 33.02 25.33
CA VAL A 91 26.40 32.79 25.48
C VAL A 91 25.76 34.05 26.05
N ASN A 92 24.63 34.50 25.49
CA ASN A 92 23.53 35.08 26.28
C ASN A 92 22.23 35.20 25.49
N ALA A 93 21.11 35.26 26.21
CA ALA A 93 19.78 35.40 25.63
C ALA A 93 19.55 36.83 25.09
N ILE A 94 18.77 36.93 24.02
CA ILE A 94 18.21 38.20 23.55
C ILE A 94 16.70 38.18 23.83
N VAL A 95 16.26 39.14 24.64
CA VAL A 95 14.83 39.47 24.81
C VAL A 95 14.34 40.05 23.49
N VAL A 96 13.18 39.60 23.00
CA VAL A 96 12.51 40.23 21.86
C VAL A 96 11.83 41.50 22.38
N ASP A 97 12.61 42.56 22.48
CA ASP A 97 12.10 43.90 22.81
C ASP A 97 11.63 44.62 21.53
N SER A 98 10.58 45.41 21.65
CA SER A 98 9.80 45.90 20.50
C SER A 98 9.99 47.40 20.25
N GLU A 99 11.20 47.79 19.85
CA GLU A 99 11.49 49.16 19.42
C GLU A 99 11.87 49.23 17.94
N SER A 100 10.99 49.78 17.11
CA SER A 100 11.36 50.22 15.76
C SER A 100 12.11 51.56 15.84
N THR A 101 13.38 51.55 15.45
CA THR A 101 14.25 52.73 15.52
C THR A 101 13.69 53.89 14.69
N VAL A 102 13.40 55.02 15.35
CA VAL A 102 12.96 56.25 14.70
C VAL A 102 14.06 56.80 13.79
N ALA A 103 13.87 56.66 12.48
CA ALA A 103 14.73 57.31 11.49
C ALA A 103 14.38 58.80 11.38
N THR A 104 15.22 59.66 11.96
CA THR A 104 15.10 61.12 11.80
C THR A 104 15.39 61.55 10.36
N VAL A 105 14.36 61.95 9.63
CA VAL A 105 14.48 62.58 8.30
C VAL A 105 14.57 64.11 8.44
N PRO A 106 15.41 64.83 7.66
CA PRO A 106 15.61 66.27 7.85
C PRO A 106 14.37 67.12 7.55
N SER A 107 14.24 68.22 8.27
CA SER A 107 13.22 69.25 8.01
C SER A 107 13.71 70.30 7.01
N THR A 108 13.32 70.18 5.73
CA THR A 108 13.21 71.29 4.76
C THR A 108 12.38 70.87 3.55
N GLU A 109 11.83 71.86 2.84
CA GLU A 109 11.09 71.72 1.57
C GLU A 109 9.74 70.98 1.65
N THR A 110 8.68 71.78 1.83
CA THR A 110 7.31 71.40 1.47
C THR A 110 7.19 71.23 -0.04
N PRO A 111 6.59 70.13 -0.56
CA PRO A 111 6.20 70.06 -1.97
C PRO A 111 5.26 71.21 -2.34
N ASP A 112 5.50 71.83 -3.50
CA ASP A 112 4.75 73.02 -3.91
C ASP A 112 3.25 72.75 -4.08
N LYS A 113 2.43 73.62 -3.48
CA LYS A 113 0.97 73.52 -3.54
C LYS A 113 0.45 73.90 -4.92
N VAL A 114 0.22 72.90 -5.78
CA VAL A 114 -0.54 73.04 -7.01
C VAL A 114 -1.94 73.59 -6.69
N GLY A 115 -2.36 74.65 -7.38
CA GLY A 115 -3.44 75.51 -6.91
C GLY A 115 -4.86 74.96 -7.09
N VAL A 116 -5.41 74.32 -6.04
CA VAL A 116 -6.87 74.09 -5.87
C VAL A 116 -7.55 75.32 -5.23
N ALA A 117 -7.10 76.54 -5.60
CA ALA A 117 -7.49 77.78 -4.95
C ALA A 117 -8.78 78.43 -5.53
N GLU A 118 -9.28 77.93 -6.66
CA GLU A 118 -10.40 78.52 -7.40
C GLU A 118 -11.69 77.67 -7.41
N ILE A 119 -11.96 76.98 -6.30
CA ILE A 119 -13.36 76.76 -5.85
C ILE A 119 -13.59 77.68 -4.64
N PRO A 120 -14.05 78.94 -4.85
CA PRO A 120 -14.15 79.89 -3.76
C PRO A 120 -15.27 79.49 -2.80
N GLY A 121 -14.96 79.37 -1.50
CA GLY A 121 -15.91 79.10 -0.39
C GLY A 121 -16.97 80.20 -0.14
N ASN A 122 -17.17 81.06 -1.14
CA ASN A 122 -17.93 82.30 -1.12
C ASN A 122 -19.32 82.12 -1.77
N TYR A 123 -19.54 81.02 -2.50
CA TYR A 123 -20.72 80.81 -3.36
C TYR A 123 -21.73 79.76 -2.86
N LEU A 124 -21.69 79.44 -1.56
CA LEU A 124 -22.91 79.06 -0.84
C LEU A 124 -23.49 80.33 -0.22
N THR A 125 -24.45 80.94 -0.91
CA THR A 125 -25.29 82.00 -0.36
C THR A 125 -26.35 81.35 0.51
N TYR A 126 -26.41 81.68 1.80
CA TYR A 126 -27.43 81.13 2.68
C TYR A 126 -28.73 81.93 2.54
N ASP A 127 -29.87 81.26 2.58
CA ASP A 127 -31.17 81.93 2.71
C ASP A 127 -31.34 82.54 4.11
N GLU A 128 -32.42 83.31 4.29
CA GLU A 128 -32.75 83.98 5.55
C GLU A 128 -33.06 83.02 6.72
N ASN A 129 -33.14 81.71 6.47
CA ASN A 129 -33.28 80.65 7.47
C ASN A 129 -31.99 79.84 7.66
N ASN A 130 -30.86 80.34 7.13
CA ASN A 130 -29.52 79.74 7.17
C ASN A 130 -29.41 78.36 6.49
N LYS A 131 -30.19 78.11 5.43
CA LYS A 131 -29.95 76.98 4.50
C LYS A 131 -29.09 77.44 3.32
N ALA A 132 -28.09 76.66 2.94
CA ALA A 132 -27.25 76.98 1.79
C ALA A 132 -28.03 76.85 0.46
N ALA A 133 -28.13 77.95 -0.29
CA ALA A 133 -28.83 78.03 -1.56
C ALA A 133 -27.86 77.95 -2.76
N TYR A 134 -28.37 77.36 -3.85
CA TYR A 134 -27.62 76.98 -5.04
C TYR A 134 -27.51 78.11 -6.07
N VAL A 135 -26.29 78.40 -6.56
CA VAL A 135 -26.04 79.38 -7.63
C VAL A 135 -26.21 78.73 -9.00
N LYS A 136 -27.46 78.64 -9.44
CA LYS A 136 -27.86 78.09 -10.74
C LYS A 136 -27.27 78.91 -11.91
N GLY A 137 -26.51 78.25 -12.79
CA GLY A 137 -26.10 78.83 -14.09
C GLY A 137 -24.60 78.91 -14.41
N LYS A 138 -23.69 78.41 -13.56
CA LYS A 138 -22.27 78.25 -13.94
C LYS A 138 -22.01 76.87 -14.57
N ILE A 139 -21.35 76.85 -15.73
CA ILE A 139 -20.85 75.60 -16.35
C ILE A 139 -19.47 75.30 -15.76
N TYR A 140 -19.43 74.36 -14.82
CA TYR A 140 -18.19 73.75 -14.36
C TYR A 140 -17.75 72.67 -15.35
N SER A 141 -16.48 72.67 -15.73
CA SER A 141 -15.86 71.61 -16.52
C SER A 141 -14.44 71.40 -16.00
N TYR A 142 -13.99 70.16 -15.95
CA TYR A 142 -12.61 69.81 -15.62
C TYR A 142 -11.63 70.52 -16.58
N ASP A 143 -11.99 70.61 -17.87
CA ASP A 143 -11.21 71.28 -18.90
C ASP A 143 -11.25 72.82 -18.79
N ASN A 144 -12.10 73.38 -17.91
CA ASN A 144 -12.17 74.82 -17.58
C ASN A 144 -11.49 75.17 -16.25
N MET A 145 -10.98 74.22 -15.45
CA MET A 145 -10.14 74.51 -14.27
C MET A 145 -8.70 74.84 -14.69
N ASP A 146 -8.58 75.78 -15.63
CA ASP A 146 -7.44 75.95 -16.51
C ASP A 146 -6.26 76.70 -15.86
N ALA A 147 -6.36 77.00 -14.56
CA ALA A 147 -5.24 77.42 -13.73
C ALA A 147 -4.13 76.35 -13.62
N VAL A 148 -4.45 75.07 -13.90
CA VAL A 148 -3.51 73.94 -13.81
C VAL A 148 -2.83 73.62 -15.15
N LYS A 149 -3.00 74.45 -16.20
CA LYS A 149 -2.44 74.18 -17.55
C LYS A 149 -0.91 74.16 -17.67
N ASN A 150 -0.18 74.49 -16.58
CA ASN A 150 1.29 74.38 -16.47
C ASN A 150 1.77 73.82 -15.11
N SER A 151 0.97 72.99 -14.41
CA SER A 151 1.51 72.13 -13.35
C SER A 151 2.26 70.94 -13.96
N PRO A 152 3.41 70.48 -13.40
CA PRO A 152 4.04 69.23 -13.80
C PRO A 152 3.08 68.03 -13.76
N SER A 153 2.33 67.88 -12.66
CA SER A 153 1.43 66.73 -12.43
C SER A 153 0.37 66.53 -13.53
N ALA A 154 -0.17 67.62 -14.09
CA ALA A 154 -1.21 67.55 -15.13
C ALA A 154 -0.68 67.09 -16.51
N LYS A 155 0.65 66.98 -16.69
CA LYS A 155 1.25 66.29 -17.84
C LYS A 155 1.36 64.79 -17.60
N ASP A 156 1.74 64.39 -16.38
CA ASP A 156 1.98 62.99 -16.03
C ASP A 156 0.66 62.18 -16.06
N ASP A 157 -0.44 62.76 -15.52
CA ASP A 157 -1.80 62.21 -15.60
C ASP A 157 -2.25 61.79 -17.01
N LYS A 158 -1.73 62.45 -18.05
CA LYS A 158 -2.11 62.23 -19.46
C LYS A 158 -1.25 61.18 -20.16
N VAL A 159 -0.12 60.77 -19.56
CA VAL A 159 0.76 59.71 -20.06
C VAL A 159 0.75 58.46 -19.18
N GLN A 160 0.26 58.57 -17.93
CA GLN A 160 -0.06 57.44 -17.06
C GLN A 160 -1.25 56.65 -17.63
N VAL A 161 -0.94 55.60 -18.38
CA VAL A 161 -1.90 54.63 -18.92
C VAL A 161 -2.37 53.69 -17.82
N VAL A 162 -3.69 53.62 -17.62
CA VAL A 162 -4.35 52.64 -16.76
C VAL A 162 -4.82 51.49 -17.66
N SER A 163 -4.32 50.29 -17.39
CA SER A 163 -4.54 49.11 -18.24
C SER A 163 -5.92 48.45 -18.05
N ASP A 164 -6.44 48.46 -16.82
CA ASP A 164 -7.80 48.03 -16.47
C ASP A 164 -8.38 48.96 -15.40
N TYR A 165 -9.27 49.86 -15.82
CA TYR A 165 -9.90 50.83 -14.91
C TYR A 165 -10.96 50.22 -13.99
N GLY A 166 -11.43 49.00 -14.26
CA GLY A 166 -12.36 48.28 -13.38
C GLY A 166 -11.66 47.51 -12.27
N HIS A 167 -10.32 47.39 -12.33
CA HIS A 167 -9.49 46.65 -11.38
C HIS A 167 -8.21 47.40 -11.00
N LEU A 168 -8.32 48.72 -10.77
CA LEU A 168 -7.23 49.60 -10.35
C LEU A 168 -6.35 48.98 -9.26
N THR A 169 -5.03 49.16 -9.38
CA THR A 169 -4.10 48.85 -8.29
C THR A 169 -4.40 49.69 -7.05
N LEU A 170 -3.86 49.29 -5.90
CA LEU A 170 -4.05 50.06 -4.66
C LEU A 170 -3.47 51.47 -4.79
N ASP A 171 -2.33 51.63 -5.47
CA ASP A 171 -1.67 52.92 -5.64
C ASP A 171 -2.45 53.85 -6.60
N GLU A 172 -2.93 53.35 -7.75
CA GLU A 172 -3.82 54.12 -8.64
C GLU A 172 -5.13 54.52 -7.95
N SER A 173 -5.67 53.64 -7.10
CA SER A 173 -6.89 53.90 -6.34
C SER A 173 -6.65 54.91 -5.21
N MET A 174 -5.49 54.84 -4.55
CA MET A 174 -5.04 55.82 -3.54
C MET A 174 -4.83 57.19 -4.21
N GLU A 175 -4.24 57.25 -5.39
CA GLU A 175 -4.04 58.47 -6.16
C GLU A 175 -5.39 59.13 -6.53
N LEU A 176 -6.31 58.34 -7.09
CA LEU A 176 -7.66 58.78 -7.45
C LEU A 176 -8.47 59.24 -6.24
N THR A 177 -8.32 58.57 -5.09
CA THR A 177 -8.98 58.95 -3.83
C THR A 177 -8.37 60.21 -3.22
N ASN A 178 -7.05 60.40 -3.28
CA ASN A 178 -6.40 61.63 -2.81
C ASN A 178 -6.84 62.83 -3.66
N PHE A 179 -6.91 62.69 -4.98
CA PHE A 179 -7.49 63.70 -5.86
C PHE A 179 -8.93 64.07 -5.46
N ALA A 180 -9.78 63.09 -5.17
CA ALA A 180 -11.14 63.34 -4.68
C ALA A 180 -11.17 64.03 -3.30
N ALA A 181 -10.26 63.66 -2.41
CA ALA A 181 -10.13 64.28 -1.09
C ALA A 181 -9.68 65.75 -1.21
N ASP A 182 -8.71 66.06 -2.07
CA ASP A 182 -8.24 67.43 -2.31
C ASP A 182 -9.29 68.33 -2.97
N LEU A 183 -10.20 67.75 -3.77
CA LEU A 183 -11.37 68.44 -4.31
C LEU A 183 -12.43 68.73 -3.22
N LEU A 184 -12.72 67.75 -2.36
CA LEU A 184 -13.79 67.83 -1.35
C LEU A 184 -13.39 68.60 -0.08
N ASN A 185 -12.14 68.48 0.36
CA ASN A 185 -11.66 69.01 1.64
C ASN A 185 -11.76 70.55 1.77
N PRO A 186 -11.39 71.38 0.78
CA PRO A 186 -11.54 72.83 0.86
C PRO A 186 -13.02 73.25 0.95
N VAL A 187 -13.91 72.56 0.23
CA VAL A 187 -15.35 72.83 0.25
C VAL A 187 -15.91 72.49 1.64
N ARG A 188 -15.59 71.30 2.17
CA ARG A 188 -15.98 70.86 3.53
C ARG A 188 -15.46 71.83 4.60
N GLN A 189 -14.20 72.25 4.54
CA GLN A 189 -13.64 73.25 5.45
C GLN A 189 -14.45 74.56 5.44
N SER A 190 -14.81 75.06 4.26
CA SER A 190 -15.60 76.30 4.12
C SER A 190 -17.02 76.21 4.67
N VAL A 191 -17.63 75.02 4.64
CA VAL A 191 -18.97 74.74 5.19
C VAL A 191 -18.90 74.58 6.71
N TRP A 192 -17.97 73.77 7.21
CA TRP A 192 -17.88 73.44 8.64
C TRP A 192 -17.42 74.63 9.49
N SER A 193 -16.53 75.48 8.95
CA SER A 193 -16.10 76.71 9.62
C SER A 193 -17.26 77.67 9.88
N LYS A 194 -18.22 77.77 8.94
CA LYS A 194 -19.44 78.60 9.10
C LYS A 194 -20.43 78.03 10.12
N ASN A 195 -20.38 76.72 10.35
CA ASN A 195 -21.15 76.02 11.37
C ASN A 195 -20.46 76.00 12.76
N GLY A 196 -19.39 76.78 12.95
CA GLY A 196 -18.71 76.94 14.24
C GLY A 196 -17.76 75.79 14.62
N VAL A 197 -17.45 74.88 13.70
CA VAL A 197 -16.53 73.75 13.95
C VAL A 197 -15.11 74.13 13.53
N SER A 198 -14.17 74.09 14.50
CA SER A 198 -12.78 74.51 14.32
C SER A 198 -11.73 73.39 14.47
N ASN A 199 -12.16 72.13 14.61
CA ASN A 199 -11.28 70.96 14.62
C ASN A 199 -11.20 70.31 13.23
N ASP A 200 -10.20 69.45 12.99
CA ASP A 200 -9.98 68.82 11.68
C ASP A 200 -10.98 67.70 11.32
N ALA A 201 -12.10 67.55 12.05
CA ALA A 201 -13.12 66.53 11.76
C ALA A 201 -13.85 66.75 10.42
N TRP A 202 -13.78 67.97 9.85
CA TRP A 202 -14.24 68.25 8.50
C TRP A 202 -13.43 67.52 7.43
N LYS A 203 -12.18 67.13 7.72
CA LYS A 203 -11.26 66.54 6.74
C LYS A 203 -11.59 65.08 6.44
N PHE A 204 -11.70 64.76 5.15
CA PHE A 204 -11.60 63.40 4.64
C PHE A 204 -10.15 62.92 4.68
N ASN A 205 -9.94 61.77 5.34
CA ASN A 205 -8.67 61.10 5.45
C ASN A 205 -8.62 59.92 4.47
N VAL A 206 -7.53 59.81 3.70
CA VAL A 206 -7.32 58.72 2.74
C VAL A 206 -6.37 57.71 3.37
N VAL A 207 -6.80 56.45 3.50
CA VAL A 207 -5.96 55.35 3.99
C VAL A 207 -6.20 54.10 3.16
N PRO A 208 -5.22 53.17 3.06
CA PRO A 208 -5.36 51.95 2.25
C PRO A 208 -6.66 51.18 2.51
N LYS A 209 -7.12 51.04 3.77
CA LYS A 209 -8.37 50.34 4.11
C LYS A 209 -9.63 50.98 3.49
N SER A 210 -9.75 52.31 3.47
CA SER A 210 -10.97 52.97 2.96
C SER A 210 -11.01 52.93 1.43
N VAL A 211 -9.85 53.06 0.80
CA VAL A 211 -9.67 52.86 -0.64
C VAL A 211 -9.96 51.41 -1.05
N ASP A 212 -9.48 50.44 -0.28
CA ASP A 212 -9.67 49.03 -0.57
C ASP A 212 -11.13 48.56 -0.44
N LEU A 213 -11.87 49.07 0.56
CA LEU A 213 -13.32 48.88 0.62
C LEU A 213 -14.03 49.43 -0.62
N ALA A 214 -13.65 50.61 -1.12
CA ALA A 214 -14.23 51.16 -2.36
C ALA A 214 -13.95 50.25 -3.57
N ARG A 215 -12.74 49.70 -3.67
CA ARG A 215 -12.37 48.71 -4.70
C ARG A 215 -13.21 47.44 -4.58
N ARG A 216 -13.45 46.92 -3.36
CA ARG A 216 -14.34 45.76 -3.13
C ARG A 216 -15.79 46.08 -3.52
N VAL A 217 -16.32 47.27 -3.20
CA VAL A 217 -17.67 47.69 -3.60
C VAL A 217 -17.80 47.69 -5.13
N ALA A 218 -16.93 48.40 -5.86
CA ALA A 218 -16.93 48.41 -7.32
C ALA A 218 -16.79 46.99 -7.92
N GLY A 219 -15.97 46.14 -7.30
CA GLY A 219 -15.80 44.73 -7.68
C GLY A 219 -17.03 43.84 -7.44
N GLU A 220 -17.91 44.18 -6.50
CA GLU A 220 -19.17 43.46 -6.27
C GLU A 220 -20.26 43.85 -7.30
N TYR A 221 -20.36 45.13 -7.68
CA TYR A 221 -21.30 45.61 -8.72
C TYR A 221 -21.07 44.95 -10.09
N ASN A 222 -19.80 44.64 -10.42
CA ASN A 222 -19.42 43.93 -11.63
C ASN A 222 -20.05 42.53 -11.78
N LYS A 223 -20.44 41.86 -10.68
CA LYS A 223 -20.87 40.44 -10.70
C LYS A 223 -22.15 40.22 -11.52
N ASP A 224 -23.14 41.09 -11.32
CA ASP A 224 -24.46 41.02 -11.95
C ASP A 224 -24.64 42.09 -13.05
N ASN A 225 -23.55 42.74 -13.47
CA ASN A 225 -23.55 43.88 -14.41
C ASN A 225 -24.53 45.00 -13.95
N PHE A 226 -24.54 45.30 -12.66
CA PHE A 226 -25.52 46.21 -12.06
C PHE A 226 -25.16 47.67 -12.34
N SER A 227 -26.05 48.45 -12.99
CA SER A 227 -25.78 49.84 -13.37
C SER A 227 -26.84 50.81 -12.86
N ILE A 228 -26.42 52.02 -12.45
CA ILE A 228 -27.32 53.10 -12.03
C ILE A 228 -28.23 53.55 -13.18
N ILE A 229 -27.77 53.44 -14.44
CA ILE A 229 -28.52 53.83 -15.63
C ILE A 229 -29.74 52.91 -15.85
N THR A 230 -29.59 51.62 -15.56
CA THR A 230 -30.65 50.62 -15.75
C THR A 230 -31.49 50.38 -14.51
N ASN A 231 -30.91 50.55 -13.32
CA ASN A 231 -31.51 50.13 -12.05
C ASN A 231 -31.98 51.32 -11.19
N ASN A 232 -31.51 52.55 -11.47
CA ASN A 232 -31.88 53.81 -10.80
C ASN A 232 -31.83 53.74 -9.25
N ASN A 233 -30.90 52.96 -8.71
CA ASN A 233 -30.65 52.79 -7.29
C ASN A 233 -29.27 52.15 -7.07
N HIS A 234 -28.87 51.96 -5.81
CA HIS A 234 -27.72 51.18 -5.39
C HIS A 234 -27.99 49.67 -5.41
N ASP A 235 -26.96 48.85 -5.57
CA ASP A 235 -27.04 47.42 -5.23
C ASP A 235 -26.80 47.23 -3.74
N TYR A 236 -27.89 47.24 -2.98
CA TYR A 236 -27.86 46.97 -1.54
C TYR A 236 -27.26 45.60 -1.18
N ASN A 237 -27.28 44.60 -2.08
CA ASN A 237 -26.67 43.30 -1.83
C ASN A 237 -25.15 43.34 -2.04
N ALA A 238 -24.67 43.94 -3.14
CA ALA A 238 -23.24 44.20 -3.35
C ALA A 238 -22.66 45.03 -2.20
N LEU A 239 -23.32 46.12 -1.83
CA LEU A 239 -22.93 46.95 -0.70
C LEU A 239 -22.92 46.16 0.60
N THR A 240 -23.98 45.42 0.93
CA THR A 240 -24.02 44.61 2.17
C THR A 240 -22.91 43.55 2.20
N ARG A 241 -22.62 42.87 1.08
CA ARG A 241 -21.52 41.88 1.00
C ARG A 241 -20.16 42.55 1.19
N ALA A 242 -19.90 43.66 0.48
CA ALA A 242 -18.65 44.41 0.57
C ALA A 242 -18.42 44.99 1.97
N TYR A 243 -19.45 45.55 2.61
CA TYR A 243 -19.34 46.14 3.94
C TYR A 243 -19.14 45.09 5.04
N LEU A 244 -19.88 43.98 4.97
CA LEU A 244 -19.72 42.88 5.92
C LEU A 244 -18.34 42.20 5.82
N SER A 245 -17.70 42.17 4.64
CA SER A 245 -16.32 41.63 4.52
C SER A 245 -15.22 42.54 5.11
N TYR A 246 -15.57 43.74 5.61
CA TYR A 246 -14.70 44.56 6.47
C TYR A 246 -15.27 44.68 7.90
N GLY A 247 -16.33 43.92 8.23
CA GLY A 247 -16.98 43.92 9.55
C GLY A 247 -17.87 45.13 9.82
N ILE A 248 -18.24 45.88 8.79
CA ILE A 248 -18.98 47.13 8.92
C ILE A 248 -20.48 46.84 8.86
N GLY A 249 -21.21 47.30 9.87
CA GLY A 249 -22.67 47.18 9.93
C GLY A 249 -23.34 48.34 9.19
N GLY A 250 -24.24 48.02 8.25
CA GLY A 250 -24.80 49.00 7.32
C GLY A 250 -23.90 49.24 6.11
N TYR A 251 -24.23 50.23 5.29
CA TYR A 251 -23.47 50.62 4.11
C TYR A 251 -23.68 52.11 3.81
N GLN A 252 -22.75 52.72 3.09
CA GLN A 252 -22.92 54.05 2.50
C GLN A 252 -22.16 54.15 1.18
N GLU A 253 -22.72 54.89 0.24
CA GLU A 253 -22.13 55.11 -1.08
C GLU A 253 -22.72 56.37 -1.69
N ASN A 254 -21.89 57.13 -2.41
CA ASN A 254 -22.38 58.08 -3.39
C ASN A 254 -22.01 57.48 -4.75
N TYR A 255 -23.04 57.10 -5.52
CA TYR A 255 -22.92 56.29 -6.73
C TYR A 255 -23.26 57.14 -7.94
N GLY A 256 -22.39 57.20 -8.95
CA GLY A 256 -22.60 58.06 -10.12
C GLY A 256 -22.07 57.46 -11.41
N SER A 257 -22.88 57.47 -12.47
CA SER A 257 -22.36 57.24 -13.82
C SER A 257 -21.59 58.46 -14.28
N SER A 258 -20.31 58.29 -14.56
CA SER A 258 -19.48 59.33 -15.18
C SER A 258 -19.67 59.39 -16.71
N SER A 259 -19.04 60.38 -17.35
CA SER A 259 -18.97 60.43 -18.82
C SER A 259 -18.10 59.34 -19.45
N ILE A 260 -17.43 58.48 -18.67
CA ILE A 260 -16.75 57.28 -19.18
C ILE A 260 -17.73 56.43 -20.00
N ASN A 261 -19.03 56.37 -19.64
CA ASN A 261 -20.03 55.64 -20.43
C ASN A 261 -20.16 56.12 -21.90
N ASN A 262 -19.82 57.38 -22.23
CA ASN A 262 -19.78 57.86 -23.61
C ASN A 262 -18.43 57.61 -24.34
N TYR A 263 -17.41 57.12 -23.64
CA TYR A 263 -16.12 56.70 -24.22
C TYR A 263 -15.95 55.17 -24.24
N ALA A 264 -16.38 54.47 -23.18
CA ALA A 264 -16.44 53.00 -23.10
C ALA A 264 -17.37 52.38 -24.15
N ALA A 265 -18.43 53.11 -24.55
CA ALA A 265 -19.29 52.73 -25.67
C ALA A 265 -18.60 52.70 -27.05
N ARG A 266 -17.33 53.15 -27.17
CA ARG A 266 -16.54 53.08 -28.41
C ARG A 266 -15.53 51.93 -28.39
N LYS A 267 -16.03 50.69 -28.41
CA LYS A 267 -15.24 49.47 -28.66
C LYS A 267 -14.66 49.42 -30.08
N THR A 268 -13.64 50.24 -30.37
CA THR A 268 -12.81 50.17 -31.59
C THR A 268 -11.32 50.44 -31.30
N GLY A 269 -10.67 49.48 -30.64
CA GLY A 269 -9.28 49.07 -30.97
C GLY A 269 -8.08 49.95 -30.62
N SER A 270 -8.20 51.21 -30.18
CA SER A 270 -6.99 52.07 -30.02
C SER A 270 -7.00 53.14 -28.91
N TYR A 271 -8.05 53.26 -28.09
CA TYR A 271 -8.03 54.17 -26.94
C TYR A 271 -7.62 53.42 -25.65
N GLN A 272 -6.52 53.87 -25.05
CA GLN A 272 -6.12 53.50 -23.70
C GLN A 272 -6.74 54.49 -22.69
N THR A 273 -7.14 53.98 -21.51
CA THR A 273 -7.59 54.83 -20.42
C THR A 273 -6.39 55.47 -19.73
N THR A 274 -6.50 56.71 -19.29
CA THR A 274 -5.42 57.41 -18.55
C THR A 274 -5.92 57.96 -17.22
N MET A 275 -5.00 58.18 -16.29
CA MET A 275 -5.34 58.72 -14.96
C MET A 275 -6.06 60.08 -15.05
N TYR A 276 -5.73 60.92 -16.04
CA TYR A 276 -6.48 62.15 -16.37
C TYR A 276 -7.98 61.89 -16.61
N GLN A 277 -8.33 60.81 -17.30
CA GLN A 277 -9.72 60.48 -17.62
C GLN A 277 -10.48 59.99 -16.40
N LEU A 278 -9.82 59.25 -15.50
CA LEU A 278 -10.41 58.81 -14.22
C LEU A 278 -10.60 59.99 -13.26
N LYS A 279 -9.59 60.84 -13.10
CA LYS A 279 -9.70 62.08 -12.31
C LYS A 279 -10.80 63.00 -12.88
N LYS A 280 -10.90 63.14 -14.21
CA LYS A 280 -12.03 63.84 -14.85
C LYS A 280 -13.38 63.20 -14.51
N ALA A 281 -13.50 61.88 -14.60
CA ALA A 281 -14.73 61.16 -14.33
C ALA A 281 -15.21 61.33 -12.87
N VAL A 282 -14.28 61.25 -11.92
CA VAL A 282 -14.53 61.49 -10.49
C VAL A 282 -14.90 62.95 -10.24
N PHE A 283 -14.23 63.90 -10.90
CA PHE A 283 -14.58 65.32 -10.84
C PHE A 283 -16.00 65.59 -11.37
N ASP A 284 -16.34 65.10 -12.56
CA ASP A 284 -17.65 65.29 -13.19
C ASP A 284 -18.77 64.76 -12.27
N VAL A 285 -18.56 63.61 -11.61
CA VAL A 285 -19.51 63.03 -10.65
C VAL A 285 -19.61 63.86 -9.35
N ILE A 286 -18.49 64.22 -8.71
CA ILE A 286 -18.49 65.02 -7.48
C ILE A 286 -19.15 66.38 -7.70
N ILE A 287 -18.83 67.06 -8.81
CA ILE A 287 -19.43 68.36 -9.14
C ILE A 287 -20.92 68.22 -9.46
N THR A 288 -21.34 67.13 -10.09
CA THR A 288 -22.78 66.83 -10.28
C THR A 288 -23.48 66.64 -8.93
N MET A 289 -22.93 65.85 -8.02
CA MET A 289 -23.51 65.61 -6.68
C MET A 289 -23.51 66.87 -5.79
N LEU A 290 -22.54 67.77 -5.92
CA LEU A 290 -22.47 69.02 -5.15
C LEU A 290 -23.33 70.16 -5.73
N TYR A 291 -23.50 70.22 -7.05
CA TYR A 291 -24.04 71.40 -7.74
C TYR A 291 -25.11 71.09 -8.82
N ASN A 292 -25.54 69.84 -8.99
CA ASN A 292 -26.60 69.44 -9.92
C ASN A 292 -27.28 68.11 -9.50
N ASP A 293 -27.46 67.91 -8.19
CA ASP A 293 -28.08 66.72 -7.53
C ASP A 293 -29.60 66.57 -7.84
N ASP A 294 -30.16 67.51 -8.61
CA ASP A 294 -31.57 67.92 -8.61
C ASP A 294 -32.35 67.39 -9.84
N THR A 295 -32.24 66.08 -10.11
CA THR A 295 -32.97 65.40 -11.22
C THR A 295 -33.75 64.15 -10.80
N LEU A 296 -33.64 63.70 -9.54
CA LEU A 296 -34.21 62.42 -9.08
C LEU A 296 -35.21 62.51 -7.91
N GLN A 297 -35.87 63.66 -7.71
CA GLN A 297 -37.23 63.67 -7.14
C GLN A 297 -38.04 64.91 -7.51
N ASN A 298 -39.37 64.80 -7.48
CA ASN A 298 -40.28 65.82 -8.02
C ASN A 298 -40.36 67.07 -7.12
N GLY A 299 -39.95 68.22 -7.68
CA GLY A 299 -40.62 69.49 -7.38
C GLY A 299 -40.01 70.39 -6.30
N GLY A 300 -38.81 70.91 -6.54
CA GLY A 300 -38.44 72.26 -6.09
C GLY A 300 -38.29 72.49 -4.58
N ALA A 301 -37.84 71.47 -3.83
CA ALA A 301 -37.37 71.64 -2.46
C ALA A 301 -35.84 71.89 -2.45
N SER A 302 -35.37 72.78 -1.58
CA SER A 302 -33.93 73.09 -1.46
C SER A 302 -33.11 71.83 -1.13
N VAL A 303 -32.01 71.62 -1.87
CA VAL A 303 -31.06 70.48 -1.80
C VAL A 303 -30.23 70.44 -0.50
N MET A 304 -30.68 71.16 0.53
CA MET A 304 -30.18 71.20 1.92
C MET A 304 -31.35 71.01 2.92
N ALA A 305 -32.37 70.23 2.55
CA ALA A 305 -33.60 70.07 3.34
C ALA A 305 -33.90 68.62 3.81
N THR A 306 -33.18 67.62 3.30
CA THR A 306 -33.23 66.23 3.77
C THR A 306 -31.83 65.77 4.15
N ASN A 307 -31.72 64.81 5.06
CA ASN A 307 -30.43 64.30 5.56
C ASN A 307 -29.75 63.31 4.58
N ASP A 308 -30.28 63.18 3.37
CA ASP A 308 -30.26 61.96 2.55
C ASP A 308 -29.93 62.24 1.08
N SER A 309 -29.24 63.36 0.80
CA SER A 309 -28.75 63.75 -0.53
C SER A 309 -27.24 63.49 -0.67
N HIS A 310 -26.75 63.27 -1.90
CA HIS A 310 -25.32 63.10 -2.15
C HIS A 310 -24.53 64.35 -1.74
N SER A 311 -25.09 65.53 -2.05
CA SER A 311 -24.61 66.83 -1.55
C SER A 311 -24.44 66.87 -0.02
N ASN A 312 -25.40 66.37 0.77
CA ASN A 312 -25.29 66.31 2.23
C ASN A 312 -24.22 65.31 2.67
N SER A 313 -24.22 64.11 2.09
CA SER A 313 -23.25 63.03 2.36
C SER A 313 -21.80 63.46 2.08
N LEU A 314 -21.53 64.06 0.92
CA LEU A 314 -20.20 64.55 0.54
C LEU A 314 -19.74 65.73 1.42
N LEU A 315 -20.64 66.60 1.88
CA LEU A 315 -20.29 67.78 2.68
C LEU A 315 -20.21 67.53 4.18
N TYR A 316 -21.01 66.64 4.75
CA TYR A 316 -21.08 66.39 6.20
C TYR A 316 -20.65 64.97 6.62
N GLY A 317 -20.60 64.01 5.70
CA GLY A 317 -20.27 62.61 6.02
C GLY A 317 -21.52 61.76 6.25
N THR A 318 -21.43 60.80 7.15
CA THR A 318 -22.40 59.69 7.24
C THR A 318 -23.61 59.92 8.13
N GLU A 319 -23.54 60.91 9.03
CA GLU A 319 -24.49 61.06 10.13
C GLU A 319 -24.76 62.54 10.42
N ASP A 320 -25.95 62.85 10.96
CA ASP A 320 -26.33 64.21 11.39
C ASP A 320 -25.33 64.72 12.45
N PRO A 321 -24.56 65.80 12.16
CA PRO A 321 -23.57 66.35 13.09
C PRO A 321 -24.15 66.76 14.45
N LYS A 322 -25.46 67.01 14.53
CA LYS A 322 -26.16 67.40 15.77
C LYS A 322 -26.53 66.21 16.66
N LYS A 323 -26.49 64.98 16.13
CA LYS A 323 -27.04 63.78 16.79
C LYS A 323 -25.98 62.80 17.27
N TYR A 324 -24.84 62.69 16.57
CA TYR A 324 -23.82 61.67 16.83
C TYR A 324 -22.43 62.23 17.18
N GLY A 325 -22.21 63.54 17.00
CA GLY A 325 -20.96 64.21 17.32
C GLY A 325 -19.93 64.21 16.18
N LEU A 326 -18.89 65.03 16.34
CA LEU A 326 -17.92 65.32 15.29
C LEU A 326 -16.83 64.24 15.23
N GLN A 327 -16.88 63.36 14.22
CA GLN A 327 -15.92 62.27 14.02
C GLN A 327 -15.07 62.46 12.75
N PRO A 328 -13.80 62.00 12.73
CA PRO A 328 -13.00 61.95 11.51
C PRO A 328 -13.65 61.03 10.47
N ASN A 329 -13.80 61.55 9.25
CA ASN A 329 -14.29 60.78 8.11
C ASN A 329 -13.12 60.26 7.27
N TYR A 330 -13.30 59.07 6.70
CA TYR A 330 -12.40 58.43 5.74
C TYR A 330 -13.04 58.38 4.37
N LEU A 331 -12.22 58.49 3.32
CA LEU A 331 -12.65 58.47 1.93
C LEU A 331 -12.02 57.28 1.18
N GLY A 332 -12.79 56.66 0.30
CA GLY A 332 -12.34 55.72 -0.73
C GLY A 332 -13.07 56.02 -2.04
N VAL A 333 -12.35 56.03 -3.16
CA VAL A 333 -12.93 56.17 -4.50
C VAL A 333 -12.44 55.05 -5.40
N ALA A 334 -13.38 54.41 -6.09
CA ALA A 334 -13.10 53.38 -7.09
C ALA A 334 -13.99 53.58 -8.33
N VAL A 335 -13.60 52.93 -9.41
CA VAL A 335 -14.36 52.87 -10.67
C VAL A 335 -14.63 51.40 -10.98
N ASP A 336 -15.87 51.06 -11.38
CA ASP A 336 -16.22 49.71 -11.80
C ASP A 336 -15.88 49.44 -13.28
N SER A 337 -16.10 48.21 -13.75
CA SER A 337 -15.87 47.86 -15.17
C SER A 337 -16.92 48.45 -16.14
N LEU A 338 -17.93 49.14 -15.60
CA LEU A 338 -18.98 49.85 -16.31
C LEU A 338 -18.71 51.37 -16.36
N GLY A 339 -17.56 51.84 -15.84
CA GLY A 339 -17.16 53.25 -15.86
C GLY A 339 -17.87 54.13 -14.83
N GLN A 340 -18.47 53.52 -13.82
CA GLN A 340 -19.24 54.18 -12.77
C GLN A 340 -18.36 54.44 -11.54
N VAL A 341 -18.59 55.56 -10.88
CA VAL A 341 -17.78 56.03 -9.76
C VAL A 341 -18.48 55.70 -8.44
N HIS A 342 -17.74 55.03 -7.56
CA HIS A 342 -18.17 54.65 -6.22
C HIS A 342 -17.39 55.49 -5.21
N ILE A 343 -18.08 56.39 -4.49
CA ILE A 343 -17.47 57.25 -3.48
C ILE A 343 -17.93 56.82 -2.10
N ILE A 344 -17.01 56.22 -1.35
CA ILE A 344 -17.21 55.65 -0.02
C ILE A 344 -16.71 56.66 1.03
N ASN A 345 -17.61 57.12 1.89
CA ASN A 345 -17.33 57.99 3.03
C ASN A 345 -17.78 57.32 4.34
N LEU A 346 -16.88 57.20 5.34
CA LEU A 346 -17.14 56.46 6.59
C LEU A 346 -16.46 57.03 7.85
N PRO A 347 -17.06 56.92 9.04
CA PRO A 347 -16.46 57.39 10.29
C PRO A 347 -15.45 56.40 10.88
N LEU A 348 -14.48 56.94 11.64
CA LEU A 348 -13.35 56.22 12.26
C LEU A 348 -13.70 54.88 12.93
N GLN A 349 -14.84 54.80 13.63
CA GLN A 349 -15.24 53.66 14.46
C GLN A 349 -15.30 52.31 13.72
N TYR A 350 -15.46 52.34 12.40
CA TYR A 350 -15.47 51.14 11.55
C TYR A 350 -14.10 50.79 10.94
N VAL A 351 -13.19 51.76 10.86
CA VAL A 351 -11.82 51.57 10.31
C VAL A 351 -10.82 51.14 11.39
N SER A 352 -11.08 51.54 12.65
CA SER A 352 -10.27 51.23 13.84
C SER A 352 -10.42 49.79 14.37
N LEU A 353 -11.11 48.90 13.66
CA LEU A 353 -11.12 47.48 14.01
C LEU A 353 -9.77 46.84 13.63
N ASN A 354 -9.01 46.45 14.66
CA ASN A 354 -7.80 45.63 14.58
C ASN A 354 -8.14 44.15 14.31
N ASN A 355 -8.95 43.92 13.28
CA ASN A 355 -9.56 42.62 12.99
C ASN A 355 -8.99 41.99 11.71
N SER A 356 -8.03 41.09 11.90
CA SER A 356 -7.77 39.94 11.02
C SER A 356 -8.91 38.89 11.10
N GLN A 357 -10.15 39.33 11.33
CA GLN A 357 -11.32 38.49 11.61
C GLN A 357 -12.33 38.45 10.44
N PHE A 358 -12.19 39.33 9.43
CA PHE A 358 -13.17 39.48 8.34
C PHE A 358 -12.65 39.09 6.94
N LEU A 359 -11.34 38.84 6.79
CA LEU A 359 -10.83 38.06 5.66
C LEU A 359 -10.99 36.58 6.02
N GLU A 360 -11.96 35.89 5.44
CA GLU A 360 -12.10 34.47 5.66
C GLU A 360 -10.99 33.71 4.92
N ASN A 361 -10.42 32.72 5.60
CA ASN A 361 -9.46 31.75 5.08
C ASN A 361 -9.90 30.39 5.64
N ARG A 362 -10.40 29.52 4.77
CA ARG A 362 -10.99 28.22 5.09
C ARG A 362 -10.48 27.18 4.11
N ALA A 363 -10.16 26.00 4.59
CA ALA A 363 -9.77 24.90 3.73
C ALA A 363 -10.04 23.55 4.39
N ASN A 364 -10.00 22.49 3.59
CA ASN A 364 -9.99 21.11 4.08
C ASN A 364 -9.14 20.21 3.17
N ILE A 365 -8.61 19.13 3.74
CA ILE A 365 -8.08 17.99 2.98
C ILE A 365 -9.15 16.90 2.98
N ASP A 366 -9.73 16.63 1.81
CA ASP A 366 -10.83 15.67 1.63
C ASP A 366 -10.31 14.22 1.48
N ASP A 367 -9.19 14.02 0.78
CA ASP A 367 -8.54 12.71 0.61
C ASP A 367 -7.01 12.82 0.50
N ILE A 368 -6.33 11.78 0.99
CA ILE A 368 -4.88 11.58 0.95
C ILE A 368 -4.64 10.10 0.66
N ARG A 369 -3.94 9.79 -0.43
CA ARG A 369 -3.64 8.41 -0.83
C ARG A 369 -2.37 8.30 -1.69
N MET A 370 -1.73 7.14 -1.67
CA MET A 370 -0.59 6.83 -2.53
C MET A 370 -1.06 6.25 -3.86
N SER A 371 -0.41 6.66 -4.94
CA SER A 371 -0.56 6.14 -6.29
C SER A 371 0.80 5.62 -6.77
N GLY A 372 1.21 4.46 -6.26
CA GLY A 372 2.59 3.99 -6.39
C GLY A 372 3.55 4.85 -5.56
N THR A 373 4.40 5.64 -6.21
CA THR A 373 5.39 6.52 -5.55
C THR A 373 4.88 7.91 -5.21
N ASP A 374 3.67 8.25 -5.67
CA ASP A 374 3.19 9.63 -5.67
C ASP A 374 2.01 9.80 -4.70
N LEU A 375 2.11 10.79 -3.83
CA LEU A 375 1.09 11.13 -2.84
C LEU A 375 0.04 12.05 -3.48
N VAL A 376 -1.13 11.49 -3.76
CA VAL A 376 -2.29 12.20 -4.30
C VAL A 376 -3.09 12.82 -3.16
N VAL A 377 -3.39 14.11 -3.29
CA VAL A 377 -4.02 14.93 -2.25
C VAL A 377 -5.18 15.72 -2.87
N ARG A 378 -6.33 15.69 -2.21
CA ARG A 378 -7.56 16.34 -2.66
C ARG A 378 -8.17 17.15 -1.55
N GLY A 379 -8.86 18.22 -1.90
CA GLY A 379 -9.47 19.12 -0.92
C GLY A 379 -10.01 20.37 -1.58
N TRP A 380 -10.13 21.42 -0.77
CA TRP A 380 -10.49 22.75 -1.22
C TRP A 380 -9.83 23.82 -0.34
N HIS A 381 -9.57 25.00 -0.90
CA HIS A 381 -9.07 26.19 -0.20
C HIS A 381 -9.82 27.41 -0.70
N ALA A 382 -10.62 28.05 0.16
CA ALA A 382 -11.34 29.28 -0.13
C ALA A 382 -10.80 30.39 0.79
N ALA A 383 -10.32 31.49 0.20
CA ALA A 383 -9.84 32.65 0.94
C ALA A 383 -10.18 33.94 0.20
N ASP A 384 -10.66 34.97 0.91
CA ASP A 384 -11.01 36.26 0.30
C ASP A 384 -9.83 36.91 -0.43
N MET A 385 -8.61 36.69 0.09
CA MET A 385 -7.37 37.17 -0.52
C MET A 385 -7.07 36.60 -1.91
N SER A 386 -7.73 35.51 -2.33
CA SER A 386 -7.70 35.02 -3.72
C SER A 386 -8.28 36.03 -4.74
N TYR A 387 -8.95 37.09 -4.26
CA TYR A 387 -9.27 38.26 -5.09
C TYR A 387 -8.00 38.94 -5.64
N PHE A 388 -6.95 39.05 -4.84
CA PHE A 388 -5.67 39.69 -5.22
C PHE A 388 -4.59 38.65 -5.59
N GLN A 389 -4.57 37.52 -4.89
CA GLN A 389 -3.54 36.49 -4.94
C GLN A 389 -3.96 35.37 -5.91
N LYS A 390 -3.79 35.58 -7.22
CA LYS A 390 -4.35 34.69 -8.26
C LYS A 390 -3.64 33.35 -8.47
N ASN A 391 -2.49 33.11 -7.85
CA ASN A 391 -1.68 31.92 -8.09
C ASN A 391 -1.87 30.92 -6.92
N ALA A 392 -2.52 29.78 -7.18
CA ALA A 392 -2.86 28.79 -6.16
C ALA A 392 -1.88 27.60 -6.13
N TYR A 393 -1.46 27.19 -4.93
CA TYR A 393 -0.49 26.11 -4.71
C TYR A 393 -0.89 25.21 -3.54
N VAL A 394 -0.55 23.93 -3.68
CA VAL A 394 -0.41 23.01 -2.54
C VAL A 394 1.08 22.77 -2.34
N ILE A 395 1.58 22.98 -1.13
CA ILE A 395 2.97 22.74 -0.73
C ILE A 395 2.99 21.58 0.26
N LEU A 396 3.82 20.57 0.01
CA LEU A 396 4.13 19.51 0.97
C LEU A 396 5.37 19.91 1.76
N TYR A 397 5.18 20.24 3.03
CA TYR A 397 6.23 20.71 3.92
C TYR A 397 6.52 19.67 5.02
N ASP A 398 7.80 19.33 5.20
CA ASP A 398 8.26 18.46 6.27
C ASP A 398 8.68 19.30 7.48
N THR A 399 7.88 19.25 8.55
CA THR A 399 8.14 19.98 9.80
C THR A 399 9.18 19.30 10.69
N THR A 400 9.58 18.07 10.39
CA THR A 400 10.64 17.33 11.10
C THR A 400 12.01 17.59 10.49
N ALA A 401 12.08 17.68 9.16
CA ALA A 401 13.26 18.12 8.42
C ALA A 401 13.34 19.65 8.21
N ASN A 402 12.32 20.41 8.63
CA ASN A 402 12.17 21.86 8.43
C ASN A 402 12.43 22.29 6.97
N SER A 403 11.80 21.60 6.01
CA SER A 403 12.05 21.80 4.57
C SER A 403 10.83 21.50 3.71
N GLU A 404 10.75 22.13 2.54
CA GLU A 404 9.74 21.83 1.53
C GLU A 404 10.13 20.55 0.75
N LEU A 405 9.25 19.54 0.75
CA LEU A 405 9.39 18.35 -0.10
C LEU A 405 8.90 18.61 -1.53
N GLY A 406 8.11 19.65 -1.74
CA GLY A 406 7.79 20.24 -3.04
C GLY A 406 6.46 20.98 -3.05
N ARG A 407 6.24 21.78 -4.10
CA ARG A 407 4.99 22.50 -4.37
C ARG A 407 4.39 22.11 -5.72
N VAL A 408 3.06 22.19 -5.81
CA VAL A 408 2.29 21.98 -7.04
C VAL A 408 1.36 23.16 -7.23
N ALA A 409 1.53 23.90 -8.32
CA ALA A 409 0.57 24.91 -8.77
C ALA A 409 -0.70 24.23 -9.28
N TYR A 410 -1.87 24.80 -9.01
CA TYR A 410 -3.14 24.31 -9.54
C TYR A 410 -4.04 25.45 -10.01
N VAL A 411 -4.97 25.13 -10.90
CA VAL A 411 -6.13 25.99 -11.19
C VAL A 411 -7.27 25.48 -10.30
N PRO A 412 -7.89 26.31 -9.44
CA PRO A 412 -9.02 25.89 -8.63
C PRO A 412 -10.21 25.40 -9.47
N ASP A 413 -10.89 24.36 -8.97
CA ASP A 413 -12.01 23.67 -9.63
C ASP A 413 -13.31 23.76 -8.80
N SER A 414 -14.45 23.43 -9.41
CA SER A 414 -15.77 23.85 -8.95
C SER A 414 -16.21 23.23 -7.62
N SER A 415 -16.64 24.09 -6.69
CA SER A 415 -16.94 23.77 -5.29
C SER A 415 -18.34 24.22 -4.86
N ASN A 416 -19.37 23.90 -5.66
CA ASN A 416 -20.78 24.22 -5.37
C ASN A 416 -21.28 23.72 -4.00
N ASP A 417 -20.63 22.69 -3.45
CA ASP A 417 -20.91 22.18 -2.11
C ASP A 417 -20.30 23.04 -1.00
N VAL A 418 -19.07 23.52 -1.18
CA VAL A 418 -18.39 24.45 -0.24
C VAL A 418 -19.06 25.82 -0.28
N ALA A 419 -19.38 26.33 -1.48
CA ALA A 419 -20.04 27.62 -1.69
C ALA A 419 -21.40 27.73 -0.99
N ARG A 420 -22.11 26.61 -0.82
CA ARG A 420 -23.37 26.55 -0.06
C ARG A 420 -23.19 26.62 1.46
N VAL A 421 -22.00 26.29 1.97
CA VAL A 421 -21.68 26.35 3.41
C VAL A 421 -21.01 27.68 3.77
N TYR A 422 -20.16 28.21 2.88
CA TYR A 422 -19.40 29.45 3.09
C TYR A 422 -19.66 30.49 1.96
N PRO A 423 -20.92 30.91 1.72
CA PRO A 423 -21.29 31.77 0.57
C PRO A 423 -20.74 33.20 0.62
N THR A 424 -20.07 33.57 1.72
CA THR A 424 -19.47 34.89 1.96
C THR A 424 -18.07 35.05 1.36
N ILE A 425 -17.32 33.94 1.24
CA ILE A 425 -15.90 33.97 0.87
C ILE A 425 -15.75 34.16 -0.63
N TYR A 426 -14.95 35.13 -1.07
CA TYR A 426 -14.68 35.31 -2.50
C TYR A 426 -14.03 34.06 -3.13
N GLY A 427 -14.51 33.67 -4.32
CA GLY A 427 -13.97 32.55 -5.11
C GLY A 427 -14.37 31.16 -4.60
N VAL A 428 -15.25 31.05 -3.60
CA VAL A 428 -15.65 29.78 -2.98
C VAL A 428 -16.32 28.81 -3.94
N GLU A 429 -16.87 29.28 -5.06
CA GLU A 429 -17.39 28.48 -6.17
C GLU A 429 -16.31 27.80 -7.03
N GLN A 430 -15.05 28.24 -6.93
CA GLN A 430 -13.86 27.67 -7.57
C GLN A 430 -12.70 27.54 -6.56
N SER A 431 -12.74 26.51 -5.71
CA SER A 431 -11.79 26.31 -4.60
C SER A 431 -11.19 24.91 -4.52
N ARG A 432 -11.69 23.92 -5.28
CA ARG A 432 -11.21 22.52 -5.20
C ARG A 432 -9.83 22.34 -5.80
N PHE A 433 -9.10 21.35 -5.30
CA PHE A 433 -7.84 20.88 -5.88
C PHE A 433 -7.70 19.36 -5.87
N ASN A 434 -6.86 18.86 -6.78
CA ASN A 434 -6.45 17.46 -6.89
C ASN A 434 -5.01 17.43 -7.42
N VAL A 435 -4.03 17.29 -6.53
CA VAL A 435 -2.59 17.36 -6.84
C VAL A 435 -1.89 16.04 -6.54
N ALA A 436 -0.67 15.86 -7.04
CA ALA A 436 0.18 14.71 -6.73
C ALA A 436 1.63 15.16 -6.45
N PHE A 437 2.21 14.67 -5.34
CA PHE A 437 3.60 14.89 -4.98
C PHE A 437 4.39 13.60 -5.16
N SER A 438 5.38 13.56 -6.05
CA SER A 438 6.26 12.38 -6.10
C SER A 438 7.16 12.32 -4.87
N LEU A 439 7.14 11.19 -4.17
CA LEU A 439 7.94 10.93 -2.97
C LEU A 439 9.15 10.01 -3.22
N ALA A 440 9.39 9.64 -4.49
CA ALA A 440 10.50 8.79 -4.88
C ALA A 440 11.85 9.35 -4.40
N GLY A 441 12.59 8.58 -3.59
CA GLY A 441 13.89 8.97 -3.05
C GLY A 441 13.88 9.99 -1.91
N LYS A 442 12.70 10.43 -1.42
CA LYS A 442 12.58 11.37 -0.30
C LYS A 442 12.48 10.62 1.02
N ASP A 443 13.22 11.06 2.05
CA ASP A 443 13.09 10.50 3.40
C ASP A 443 12.00 11.26 4.15
N PHE A 444 10.80 10.67 4.23
CA PHE A 444 9.62 11.22 4.91
C PHE A 444 9.05 10.26 5.96
N ALA A 445 9.66 9.08 6.12
CA ALA A 445 9.05 7.95 6.83
C ALA A 445 9.18 8.11 8.36
N GLY A 446 8.06 8.38 9.01
CA GLY A 446 7.99 8.77 10.43
C GLY A 446 8.10 10.27 10.68
N HIS A 447 8.22 11.10 9.63
CA HIS A 447 8.24 12.56 9.76
C HIS A 447 6.81 13.13 9.85
N GLN A 448 6.70 14.32 10.45
CA GLN A 448 5.48 15.12 10.49
C GLN A 448 5.38 16.01 9.24
N LEU A 449 4.57 15.58 8.27
CA LEU A 449 4.31 16.33 7.05
C LEU A 449 3.06 17.20 7.20
N LYS A 450 3.09 18.40 6.65
CA LYS A 450 1.92 19.28 6.52
C LYS A 450 1.72 19.68 5.07
N PHE A 451 0.46 19.78 4.66
CA PHE A 451 0.08 20.54 3.48
C PHE A 451 -0.12 22.01 3.87
N VAL A 452 0.54 22.90 3.14
CA VAL A 452 0.24 24.33 3.11
C VAL A 452 -0.57 24.58 1.85
N LEU A 453 -1.75 25.15 1.99
CA LEU A 453 -2.60 25.59 0.90
C LEU A 453 -2.42 27.09 0.77
N ARG A 454 -1.93 27.55 -0.39
CA ARG A 454 -1.42 28.91 -0.58
C ARG A 454 -2.09 29.57 -1.78
N TYR A 455 -2.61 30.77 -1.56
CA TYR A 455 -2.81 31.76 -2.63
C TYR A 455 -1.65 32.77 -2.60
N SER A 456 -1.11 33.15 -3.76
CA SER A 456 0.02 34.08 -3.92
C SER A 456 -0.23 35.09 -5.05
N ASP A 457 0.28 36.31 -4.89
CA ASP A 457 0.31 37.34 -5.95
C ASP A 457 1.33 37.02 -7.06
N GLN A 458 2.36 36.23 -6.78
CA GLN A 458 3.44 35.87 -7.71
C GLN A 458 3.31 34.47 -8.33
N LYS A 459 3.71 34.35 -9.59
CA LYS A 459 3.65 33.11 -10.40
C LYS A 459 4.65 32.00 -9.97
N ASN A 460 5.42 32.23 -8.91
CA ASN A 460 6.31 31.26 -8.26
C ASN A 460 5.72 30.70 -6.93
N GLY A 461 4.64 31.29 -6.42
CA GLY A 461 4.06 30.97 -5.11
C GLY A 461 4.72 31.67 -3.93
N GLU A 462 5.49 32.74 -4.15
CA GLU A 462 6.08 33.58 -3.10
C GLU A 462 5.39 34.96 -3.05
N GLY A 463 6.11 36.04 -2.72
CA GLY A 463 5.54 37.39 -2.65
C GLY A 463 4.63 37.58 -1.44
N VAL A 464 3.47 38.21 -1.65
CA VAL A 464 2.43 38.40 -0.65
C VAL A 464 1.42 37.26 -0.79
N TYR A 465 1.40 36.35 0.19
CA TYR A 465 0.61 35.12 0.13
C TYR A 465 -0.32 34.93 1.35
N THR A 466 -1.35 34.11 1.17
CA THR A 466 -2.27 33.66 2.24
C THR A 466 -2.20 32.15 2.34
N ASP A 467 -1.66 31.67 3.46
CA ASP A 467 -1.50 30.25 3.76
C ASP A 467 -2.63 29.75 4.67
N TRP A 468 -3.08 28.52 4.42
CA TRP A 468 -3.74 27.67 5.41
C TRP A 468 -2.88 26.43 5.65
N TRP A 469 -2.68 26.09 6.92
CA TRP A 469 -1.82 24.97 7.34
C TRP A 469 -2.66 23.84 7.92
N SER A 470 -2.54 22.65 7.32
CA SER A 470 -3.18 21.43 7.84
C SER A 470 -2.55 20.92 9.15
N ASP A 471 -3.26 20.01 9.82
CA ASP A 471 -2.70 19.17 10.87
C ASP A 471 -1.55 18.27 10.35
N PRO A 472 -0.61 17.84 11.21
CA PRO A 472 0.50 17.00 10.79
C PRO A 472 0.05 15.56 10.47
N TYR A 473 0.44 15.08 9.28
CA TYR A 473 0.30 13.69 8.86
C TYR A 473 1.63 12.95 9.01
N VAL A 474 1.59 11.74 9.57
CA VAL A 474 2.78 10.90 9.76
C VAL A 474 2.61 9.59 8.98
N PHE A 475 3.54 9.30 8.09
CA PHE A 475 3.59 8.09 7.28
C PHE A 475 4.67 7.16 7.84
N ASN A 476 4.29 6.16 8.65
CA ASN A 476 5.22 5.28 9.35
C ASN A 476 4.87 3.78 9.21
N ALA A 477 4.08 3.41 8.20
CA ALA A 477 3.61 2.06 8.01
C ALA A 477 4.76 1.09 7.71
N ASN A 478 4.64 -0.12 8.27
CA ASN A 478 5.52 -1.26 8.02
C ASN A 478 4.70 -2.54 8.21
N VAL A 479 4.09 -3.03 7.14
CA VAL A 479 3.10 -4.13 7.16
C VAL A 479 3.45 -5.19 6.12
N GLY A 480 3.27 -6.47 6.44
CA GLY A 480 3.57 -7.56 5.51
C GLY A 480 3.11 -8.92 6.02
N VAL A 481 2.88 -9.83 5.09
CA VAL A 481 2.39 -11.20 5.34
C VAL A 481 3.12 -12.17 4.41
N VAL A 482 3.35 -13.38 4.90
CA VAL A 482 3.78 -14.53 4.08
C VAL A 482 2.55 -15.34 3.73
N ASP A 483 2.04 -15.16 2.51
CA ASP A 483 0.82 -15.80 2.02
C ASP A 483 0.99 -17.32 1.86
N ALA A 484 2.20 -17.78 1.50
CA ALA A 484 2.52 -19.20 1.42
C ALA A 484 4.00 -19.48 1.69
N ALA A 485 4.29 -20.60 2.38
CA ALA A 485 5.64 -21.13 2.56
C ALA A 485 5.64 -22.66 2.60
N TYR A 486 6.21 -23.31 1.59
CA TYR A 486 6.19 -24.77 1.45
C TYR A 486 7.44 -25.31 0.72
N ILE A 487 7.79 -26.57 0.97
CA ILE A 487 8.88 -27.24 0.27
C ILE A 487 8.33 -27.92 -1.00
N GLN A 488 9.12 -27.94 -2.08
CA GLN A 488 8.89 -28.73 -3.28
C GLN A 488 10.24 -29.22 -3.80
N GLY A 489 10.48 -30.54 -3.75
CA GLY A 489 11.83 -31.08 -3.95
C GLY A 489 12.82 -30.54 -2.91
N SER A 490 13.98 -30.04 -3.36
CA SER A 490 14.97 -29.43 -2.45
C SER A 490 14.64 -27.98 -2.08
N LYS A 491 13.63 -27.36 -2.71
CA LYS A 491 13.37 -25.92 -2.65
C LYS A 491 12.28 -25.58 -1.65
N LEU A 492 12.60 -24.74 -0.67
CA LEU A 492 11.62 -23.98 0.11
C LEU A 492 11.16 -22.76 -0.71
N LYS A 493 9.89 -22.76 -1.12
CA LYS A 493 9.24 -21.65 -1.82
C LYS A 493 8.48 -20.79 -0.83
N ILE A 494 8.60 -19.47 -0.95
CA ILE A 494 7.97 -18.48 -0.08
C ILE A 494 7.41 -17.36 -0.95
N SER A 495 6.15 -16.98 -0.73
CA SER A 495 5.51 -15.84 -1.39
C SER A 495 4.69 -15.04 -0.40
N GLY A 496 4.51 -13.75 -0.67
CA GLY A 496 3.82 -12.84 0.23
C GLY A 496 3.85 -11.41 -0.27
N TRP A 497 3.73 -10.48 0.67
CA TRP A 497 3.89 -9.05 0.44
C TRP A 497 4.47 -8.33 1.65
N HIS A 498 5.15 -7.20 1.40
CA HIS A 498 5.67 -6.27 2.40
C HIS A 498 5.54 -4.86 1.83
N ALA A 499 4.79 -3.98 2.51
CA ALA A 499 4.65 -2.57 2.18
C ALA A 499 5.14 -1.73 3.36
N ALA A 500 5.97 -0.72 3.10
CA ALA A 500 6.47 0.17 4.14
C ALA A 500 6.84 1.56 3.60
N ASP A 501 6.50 2.62 4.33
CA ASP A 501 6.77 4.00 3.88
C ASP A 501 8.28 4.28 3.78
N ALA A 502 9.05 3.69 4.69
CA ALA A 502 10.52 3.74 4.67
C ALA A 502 11.17 3.04 3.46
N SER A 503 10.40 2.43 2.55
CA SER A 503 10.93 1.88 1.31
C SER A 503 11.35 2.94 0.28
N ALA A 504 10.84 4.17 0.40
CA ALA A 504 11.19 5.31 -0.47
C ALA A 504 12.70 5.60 -0.53
N VAL A 505 13.43 5.34 0.56
CA VAL A 505 14.90 5.48 0.69
C VAL A 505 15.63 4.16 0.98
N LYS A 506 14.93 3.03 0.91
CA LYS A 506 15.47 1.68 1.15
C LYS A 506 15.19 0.76 -0.05
N PRO A 507 15.80 1.02 -1.23
CA PRO A 507 15.40 0.39 -2.49
C PRO A 507 15.69 -1.12 -2.57
N TYR A 508 16.52 -1.66 -1.67
CA TYR A 508 16.95 -3.06 -1.74
C TYR A 508 16.02 -3.97 -0.93
N ARG A 509 15.22 -4.77 -1.65
CA ARG A 509 14.22 -5.69 -1.09
C ARG A 509 14.80 -7.09 -0.91
N TYR A 510 14.61 -7.69 0.26
CA TYR A 510 15.16 -8.98 0.65
C TYR A 510 14.14 -9.85 1.38
N VAL A 511 14.26 -11.16 1.18
CA VAL A 511 13.78 -12.16 2.15
C VAL A 511 15.00 -12.81 2.80
N VAL A 512 14.99 -12.87 4.13
CA VAL A 512 16.00 -13.55 4.93
C VAL A 512 15.40 -14.81 5.53
N LEU A 513 16.05 -15.96 5.32
CA LEU A 513 15.74 -17.22 5.96
C LEU A 513 16.50 -17.29 7.30
N TYR A 514 15.77 -17.16 8.41
CA TYR A 514 16.31 -17.14 9.76
C TYR A 514 15.93 -18.42 10.53
N ASP A 515 16.90 -19.02 11.19
CA ASP A 515 16.73 -20.16 12.10
C ASP A 515 16.57 -19.62 13.52
N ALA A 516 15.32 -19.58 14.00
CA ALA A 516 14.95 -19.13 15.33
C ALA A 516 15.16 -20.19 16.41
N SER A 517 15.50 -21.43 16.05
CA SER A 517 15.96 -22.46 16.99
C SER A 517 17.46 -22.34 17.28
N ALA A 518 18.27 -21.92 16.29
CA ALA A 518 19.72 -21.70 16.43
C ALA A 518 20.13 -20.21 16.50
N GLY A 519 19.17 -19.28 16.54
CA GLY A 519 19.38 -17.84 16.72
C GLY A 519 20.15 -17.16 15.58
N ARG A 520 20.08 -17.66 14.34
CA ARG A 520 20.99 -17.26 13.25
C ARG A 520 20.34 -17.14 11.88
N GLU A 521 20.87 -16.25 11.05
CA GLU A 521 20.58 -16.28 9.61
C GLU A 521 21.16 -17.55 8.96
N LEU A 522 20.38 -18.17 8.09
CA LEU A 522 20.80 -19.29 7.25
C LEU A 522 21.19 -18.83 5.85
N ALA A 523 20.38 -17.94 5.26
CA ALA A 523 20.58 -17.36 3.93
C ALA A 523 19.72 -16.10 3.76
N ARG A 524 20.05 -15.27 2.78
CA ARG A 524 19.19 -14.19 2.26
C ARG A 524 19.15 -14.20 0.74
N LYS A 525 18.06 -13.70 0.17
CA LYS A 525 17.95 -13.44 -1.28
C LYS A 525 17.33 -12.08 -1.54
N ARG A 526 17.92 -11.34 -2.49
CA ARG A 526 17.31 -10.15 -3.07
C ARG A 526 16.09 -10.59 -3.87
N ILE A 527 14.99 -9.88 -3.72
CA ILE A 527 13.72 -10.14 -4.41
C ILE A 527 13.41 -8.99 -5.36
N GLN A 528 12.69 -9.30 -6.44
CA GLN A 528 12.05 -8.30 -7.29
C GLN A 528 10.62 -8.06 -6.80
N ALA A 529 10.08 -6.89 -7.10
CA ALA A 529 8.70 -6.56 -6.82
C ALA A 529 7.72 -7.37 -7.68
N VAL A 530 6.57 -7.71 -7.10
CA VAL A 530 5.41 -8.28 -7.79
C VAL A 530 4.19 -7.39 -7.51
N GLU A 531 3.35 -7.15 -8.51
CA GLU A 531 2.17 -6.29 -8.34
C GLU A 531 1.11 -6.91 -7.41
N ARG A 532 0.58 -6.08 -6.50
CA ARG A 532 -0.45 -6.41 -5.50
C ARG A 532 -1.46 -5.28 -5.36
N LYS A 533 -2.39 -5.23 -6.32
CA LYS A 533 -3.48 -4.25 -6.36
C LYS A 533 -4.47 -4.44 -5.21
N ASP A 534 -4.61 -5.67 -4.73
CA ASP A 534 -5.32 -6.02 -3.49
C ASP A 534 -4.69 -5.35 -2.26
N VAL A 535 -3.36 -5.40 -2.12
CA VAL A 535 -2.65 -4.72 -1.01
C VAL A 535 -2.74 -3.20 -1.16
N GLN A 536 -2.63 -2.66 -2.37
CA GLN A 536 -2.80 -1.22 -2.61
C GLN A 536 -4.20 -0.72 -2.24
N ASN A 537 -5.24 -1.52 -2.49
CA ASN A 537 -6.63 -1.20 -2.14
C ASN A 537 -6.89 -1.30 -0.63
N ALA A 538 -6.27 -2.25 0.07
CA ALA A 538 -6.38 -2.42 1.52
C ALA A 538 -5.53 -1.40 2.31
N TYR A 539 -4.40 -0.96 1.74
CA TYR A 539 -3.46 -0.02 2.36
C TYR A 539 -3.21 1.21 1.47
N PRO A 540 -4.26 2.00 1.13
CA PRO A 540 -4.18 3.07 0.13
C PRO A 540 -3.30 4.26 0.52
N ARG A 541 -2.81 4.33 1.76
CA ARG A 541 -1.90 5.39 2.25
C ARG A 541 -0.43 4.96 2.37
N VAL A 542 -0.11 3.69 2.09
CA VAL A 542 1.26 3.16 2.22
C VAL A 542 2.00 3.27 0.89
N TYR A 543 3.21 3.83 0.93
CA TYR A 543 4.01 4.10 -0.27
C TYR A 543 4.39 2.81 -1.03
N ASP A 544 4.26 2.87 -2.37
CA ASP A 544 4.54 1.79 -3.33
C ASP A 544 3.89 0.43 -2.97
N ALA A 545 2.78 0.45 -2.22
CA ALA A 545 2.07 -0.75 -1.76
C ALA A 545 1.60 -1.64 -2.93
N VAL A 546 1.30 -1.05 -4.10
CA VAL A 546 1.02 -1.79 -5.34
C VAL A 546 2.18 -2.68 -5.81
N LYS A 547 3.43 -2.46 -5.37
CA LYS A 547 4.61 -3.28 -5.68
C LYS A 547 5.13 -4.08 -4.48
N SER A 548 4.32 -4.22 -3.43
CA SER A 548 4.69 -4.89 -2.18
C SER A 548 4.91 -6.41 -2.31
N GLY A 549 4.41 -7.04 -3.37
CA GLY A 549 4.45 -8.49 -3.53
C GLY A 549 5.86 -9.05 -3.75
N PHE A 550 6.06 -10.31 -3.37
CA PHE A 550 7.28 -11.05 -3.66
C PHE A 550 7.04 -12.56 -3.83
N ALA A 551 7.96 -13.21 -4.53
CA ALA A 551 8.14 -14.66 -4.53
C ALA A 551 9.64 -15.00 -4.50
N VAL A 552 10.03 -16.04 -3.76
CA VAL A 552 11.43 -16.46 -3.61
C VAL A 552 11.54 -17.97 -3.38
N GLU A 553 12.63 -18.57 -3.88
CA GLU A 553 12.96 -19.98 -3.64
C GLU A 553 14.34 -20.10 -2.97
N PHE A 554 14.43 -20.84 -1.87
CA PHE A 554 15.68 -21.23 -1.22
C PHE A 554 15.94 -22.72 -1.45
N ASP A 555 17.07 -23.08 -2.08
CA ASP A 555 17.48 -24.48 -2.21
C ASP A 555 18.13 -24.95 -0.90
N LEU A 556 17.38 -25.71 -0.11
CA LEU A 556 17.77 -26.19 1.21
C LEU A 556 18.99 -27.13 1.14
N SER A 557 19.22 -27.79 -0.01
CA SER A 557 20.36 -28.70 -0.21
C SER A 557 21.72 -27.99 -0.12
N GLN A 558 21.76 -26.70 -0.46
CA GLN A 558 22.96 -25.86 -0.45
C GLN A 558 23.21 -25.18 0.91
N ILE A 559 22.18 -25.08 1.74
CA ILE A 559 22.23 -24.36 3.02
C ILE A 559 22.79 -25.30 4.10
N LYS A 560 24.12 -25.45 4.14
CA LYS A 560 24.85 -26.35 5.06
C LYS A 560 24.51 -26.19 6.56
N LYS A 561 23.90 -25.07 6.96
CA LYS A 561 23.48 -24.76 8.34
C LYS A 561 22.00 -25.05 8.62
N TYR A 562 21.22 -25.46 7.62
CA TYR A 562 19.81 -25.82 7.79
C TYR A 562 19.67 -27.17 8.49
N VAL A 563 18.69 -27.27 9.40
CA VAL A 563 18.35 -28.49 10.12
C VAL A 563 16.83 -28.64 10.08
N ALA A 564 16.35 -29.80 9.62
CA ALA A 564 14.92 -30.10 9.61
C ALA A 564 14.32 -30.10 11.03
N GLY A 565 13.06 -29.69 11.14
CA GLY A 565 12.36 -29.53 12.42
C GLY A 565 12.71 -28.27 13.21
N HIS A 566 13.79 -27.53 12.88
CA HIS A 566 14.03 -26.21 13.47
C HIS A 566 12.90 -25.23 13.17
N GLN A 567 12.70 -24.26 14.07
CA GLN A 567 11.75 -23.17 13.86
C GLN A 567 12.36 -22.12 12.94
N LEU A 568 11.89 -22.05 11.71
CA LEU A 568 12.28 -21.04 10.72
C LEU A 568 11.38 -19.81 10.83
N GLN A 569 11.94 -18.63 10.58
CA GLN A 569 11.22 -17.40 10.32
C GLN A 569 11.74 -16.74 9.05
N TYR A 570 10.87 -15.99 8.39
CA TYR A 570 11.17 -15.24 7.18
C TYR A 570 11.13 -13.76 7.54
N VAL A 571 12.28 -13.08 7.40
CA VAL A 571 12.35 -11.64 7.59
C VAL A 571 12.21 -10.98 6.24
N LEU A 572 11.09 -10.30 6.05
CA LEU A 572 10.81 -9.46 4.90
C LEU A 572 11.50 -8.12 5.18
N ARG A 573 12.39 -7.66 4.28
CA ARG A 573 13.31 -6.56 4.56
C ARG A 573 13.39 -5.56 3.41
N TYR A 574 13.23 -4.30 3.74
CA TYR A 574 13.77 -3.17 2.97
C TYR A 574 15.09 -2.72 3.59
N ALA A 575 16.11 -2.47 2.77
CA ALA A 575 17.44 -2.05 3.19
C ALA A 575 18.01 -0.90 2.33
N SER A 576 18.86 -0.05 2.94
CA SER A 576 19.53 1.05 2.23
C SER A 576 20.82 0.66 1.50
N LYS A 577 21.40 -0.53 1.76
CA LYS A 577 22.60 -1.03 1.06
C LYS A 577 22.32 -2.29 0.25
N GLU A 578 23.03 -2.44 -0.87
CA GLU A 578 22.82 -3.51 -1.85
C GLU A 578 23.03 -4.93 -1.32
N ASN A 579 23.73 -5.11 -0.19
CA ASN A 579 23.89 -6.40 0.48
C ASN A 579 22.75 -6.77 1.45
N GLY A 580 21.68 -5.95 1.54
CA GLY A 580 20.58 -6.15 2.48
C GLY A 580 20.89 -5.69 3.92
N GLU A 581 21.84 -4.77 4.07
CA GLU A 581 22.26 -4.15 5.34
C GLU A 581 22.14 -2.61 5.32
N GLY A 582 22.69 -1.95 6.33
CA GLY A 582 22.51 -0.51 6.55
C GLY A 582 21.24 -0.24 7.34
N ASN A 583 20.54 0.85 7.00
CA ASN A 583 19.25 1.19 7.60
C ASN A 583 18.20 0.22 7.05
N LYS A 584 17.60 -0.56 7.95
CA LYS A 584 16.66 -1.63 7.62
C LYS A 584 15.24 -1.27 8.04
N THR A 585 14.27 -1.92 7.45
CA THR A 585 12.86 -1.96 7.87
C THR A 585 12.40 -3.39 7.65
N ASP A 586 12.15 -4.09 8.74
CA ASP A 586 11.91 -5.54 8.75
C ASP A 586 10.46 -5.84 9.18
N VAL A 587 9.83 -6.85 8.57
CA VAL A 587 8.64 -7.55 9.07
C VAL A 587 9.00 -9.02 9.26
N TRP A 588 8.69 -9.57 10.42
CA TRP A 588 9.01 -10.95 10.78
C TRP A 588 7.78 -11.83 10.67
N SER A 589 7.88 -12.93 9.91
CA SER A 589 6.82 -13.92 9.82
C SER A 589 6.58 -14.65 11.15
N GLY A 590 5.46 -15.37 11.23
CA GLY A 590 5.29 -16.47 12.19
C GLY A 590 6.36 -17.54 12.02
N LYS A 591 6.37 -18.52 12.94
CA LYS A 591 7.34 -19.62 12.96
C LYS A 591 6.84 -20.83 12.16
N TYR A 592 7.70 -21.36 11.29
CA TYR A 592 7.44 -22.54 10.47
C TYR A 592 8.38 -23.68 10.90
N SER A 593 7.95 -24.94 10.77
CA SER A 593 8.78 -26.11 11.04
C SER A 593 8.47 -27.20 10.02
N TYR A 594 9.51 -27.77 9.42
CA TYR A 594 9.41 -28.80 8.38
C TYR A 594 10.03 -30.08 8.93
N LYS A 595 9.18 -31.02 9.33
CA LYS A 595 9.54 -32.32 9.93
C LYS A 595 8.59 -33.44 9.50
N ASN A 596 8.03 -33.32 8.30
CA ASN A 596 7.06 -34.26 7.74
C ASN A 596 7.77 -35.49 7.19
N GLU A 597 7.03 -36.60 7.12
CA GLU A 597 7.48 -37.87 6.58
C GLU A 597 6.28 -38.57 5.91
N GLU A 598 6.49 -39.10 4.71
CA GLU A 598 5.51 -39.91 3.98
C GLU A 598 6.22 -41.03 3.21
N TYR A 599 5.54 -42.16 3.03
CA TYR A 599 6.04 -43.30 2.28
C TYR A 599 4.89 -44.07 1.62
N TYR A 600 5.24 -44.93 0.66
CA TYR A 600 4.31 -45.89 0.06
C TYR A 600 5.07 -47.11 -0.48
N ILE A 601 4.41 -48.27 -0.48
CA ILE A 601 4.88 -49.49 -1.12
C ILE A 601 4.06 -49.69 -2.39
N ASP A 602 4.66 -49.47 -3.55
CA ASP A 602 3.99 -49.62 -4.85
C ASP A 602 3.74 -51.10 -5.17
N SER A 603 4.66 -52.01 -4.79
CA SER A 603 4.44 -53.46 -4.93
C SER A 603 5.27 -54.31 -3.96
N VAL A 604 4.76 -55.51 -3.69
CA VAL A 604 5.48 -56.61 -3.03
C VAL A 604 5.24 -57.89 -3.83
N GLY A 605 6.28 -58.41 -4.47
CA GLY A 605 6.24 -59.59 -5.34
C GLY A 605 7.22 -60.68 -4.89
N LYS A 606 7.09 -61.90 -5.43
CA LYS A 606 8.02 -63.00 -5.14
C LYS A 606 8.34 -63.83 -6.38
N THR A 607 9.61 -64.17 -6.57
CA THR A 607 10.10 -64.94 -7.73
C THR A 607 11.25 -65.85 -7.29
N GLY A 608 10.97 -67.15 -7.18
CA GLY A 608 11.91 -68.11 -6.59
C GLY A 608 12.18 -67.78 -5.12
N SER A 609 13.45 -67.66 -4.73
CA SER A 609 13.83 -67.22 -3.38
C SER A 609 13.74 -65.70 -3.17
N LYS A 610 13.57 -64.92 -4.25
CA LYS A 610 13.63 -63.46 -4.19
C LYS A 610 12.28 -62.83 -3.86
N LEU A 611 12.26 -62.03 -2.80
CA LEU A 611 11.22 -61.06 -2.48
C LEU A 611 11.55 -59.73 -3.17
N HIS A 612 10.70 -59.29 -4.08
CA HIS A 612 10.83 -58.01 -4.79
C HIS A 612 9.92 -56.97 -4.13
N VAL A 613 10.42 -55.76 -3.94
CA VAL A 613 9.74 -54.67 -3.23
C VAL A 613 10.02 -53.37 -3.98
N THR A 614 8.97 -52.63 -4.33
CA THR A 614 9.10 -51.28 -4.91
C THR A 614 8.28 -50.27 -4.11
N GLY A 615 8.77 -49.04 -4.04
CA GLY A 615 8.13 -47.99 -3.25
C GLY A 615 8.86 -46.66 -3.29
N TRP A 616 8.44 -45.76 -2.41
CA TRP A 616 9.10 -44.49 -2.16
C TRP A 616 8.97 -44.04 -0.70
N HIS A 617 9.90 -43.20 -0.27
CA HIS A 617 9.97 -42.61 1.07
C HIS A 617 10.48 -41.16 0.91
N VAL A 618 9.84 -40.20 1.56
CA VAL A 618 10.30 -38.82 1.66
C VAL A 618 10.18 -38.34 3.10
N ALA A 619 11.20 -37.63 3.58
CA ALA A 619 11.20 -37.04 4.91
C ALA A 619 11.95 -35.71 4.88
N ASP A 620 11.42 -34.70 5.57
CA ASP A 620 12.06 -33.38 5.68
C ASP A 620 13.48 -33.48 6.25
N THR A 621 13.73 -34.48 7.11
CA THR A 621 15.03 -34.77 7.72
C THR A 621 16.08 -35.34 6.76
N SER A 622 15.69 -35.85 5.58
CA SER A 622 16.62 -36.44 4.61
C SER A 622 17.67 -35.45 4.07
N VAL A 623 17.42 -34.14 4.17
CA VAL A 623 18.41 -33.07 3.93
C VAL A 623 19.65 -33.19 4.84
N ASN A 624 19.46 -33.67 6.07
CA ASN A 624 20.51 -33.93 7.05
C ASN A 624 20.87 -35.44 7.13
N GLN A 625 19.89 -36.32 6.84
CA GLN A 625 19.95 -37.77 6.97
C GLN A 625 19.98 -38.41 5.56
N LYS A 626 21.07 -38.19 4.82
CA LYS A 626 21.11 -38.36 3.36
C LYS A 626 21.08 -39.80 2.84
N TYR A 627 21.23 -40.80 3.70
CA TYR A 627 21.37 -42.20 3.29
C TYR A 627 20.07 -42.96 3.50
N ALA A 628 19.39 -43.28 2.40
CA ALA A 628 18.18 -44.11 2.40
C ALA A 628 18.56 -45.59 2.55
N TYR A 629 17.82 -46.32 3.39
CA TYR A 629 17.94 -47.76 3.61
C TYR A 629 16.57 -48.42 3.56
N VAL A 630 16.53 -49.65 3.04
CA VAL A 630 15.38 -50.56 3.18
C VAL A 630 15.84 -51.76 4.01
N ILE A 631 15.16 -51.96 5.14
CA ILE A 631 15.46 -53.02 6.11
C ILE A 631 14.36 -54.07 6.05
N LEU A 632 14.73 -55.34 5.97
CA LEU A 632 13.80 -56.47 6.09
C LEU A 632 13.80 -56.95 7.55
N PHE A 633 12.65 -56.80 8.21
CA PHE A 633 12.47 -57.12 9.62
C PHE A 633 11.45 -58.24 9.79
N ASP A 634 11.73 -59.22 10.66
CA ASP A 634 10.81 -60.29 11.01
C ASP A 634 9.99 -59.90 12.25
N GLN A 635 8.71 -59.58 12.05
CA GLN A 635 7.76 -59.27 13.11
C GLN A 635 7.49 -60.47 14.04
N THR A 636 7.64 -61.69 13.53
CA THR A 636 7.41 -62.95 14.26
C THR A 636 8.49 -63.20 15.30
N LYS A 637 9.75 -62.90 14.95
CA LYS A 637 10.92 -63.10 15.82
C LYS A 637 11.40 -61.81 16.50
N GLY A 638 10.88 -60.64 16.11
CA GLY A 638 11.28 -59.34 16.64
C GLY A 638 12.70 -58.93 16.23
N SER A 639 13.17 -59.41 15.08
CA SER A 639 14.58 -59.31 14.67
C SER A 639 14.74 -58.83 13.23
N GLU A 640 15.74 -57.99 12.98
CA GLU A 640 16.20 -57.71 11.61
C GLU A 640 16.76 -58.97 10.94
N LEU A 641 16.41 -59.19 9.67
CA LEU A 641 16.97 -60.25 8.84
C LEU A 641 18.13 -59.75 7.98
N THR A 642 17.98 -58.56 7.37
CA THR A 642 19.01 -57.89 6.57
C THR A 642 18.61 -56.44 6.29
N ARG A 643 19.58 -55.59 5.90
CA ARG A 643 19.35 -54.24 5.37
C ARG A 643 20.13 -54.00 4.09
N ILE A 644 19.68 -53.05 3.28
CA ILE A 644 20.42 -52.56 2.12
C ILE A 644 20.29 -51.03 2.02
N LYS A 645 21.38 -50.34 1.68
CA LYS A 645 21.33 -48.91 1.34
C LYS A 645 20.77 -48.78 -0.08
N VAL A 646 19.90 -47.81 -0.34
CA VAL A 646 19.26 -47.68 -1.66
C VAL A 646 20.31 -47.40 -2.73
N GLY A 647 20.37 -48.26 -3.75
CA GLY A 647 21.40 -48.25 -4.79
C GLY A 647 22.67 -49.10 -4.53
N ASP A 648 22.81 -49.72 -3.36
CA ASP A 648 23.89 -50.68 -3.07
C ASP A 648 23.48 -52.13 -3.45
N SER A 649 24.44 -53.06 -3.36
CA SER A 649 24.18 -54.50 -3.41
C SER A 649 25.05 -55.27 -2.42
N SER A 650 24.49 -56.36 -1.88
CA SER A 650 25.10 -57.32 -0.96
C SER A 650 24.73 -58.75 -1.39
N ASP A 651 25.25 -59.76 -0.68
CA ASP A 651 24.89 -61.15 -0.94
C ASP A 651 23.38 -61.41 -0.78
N SER A 652 22.77 -60.87 0.27
CA SER A 652 21.36 -61.11 0.64
C SER A 652 20.37 -60.13 0.02
N ALA A 653 20.83 -58.97 -0.49
CA ALA A 653 19.95 -57.92 -0.98
C ALA A 653 20.58 -57.08 -2.10
N THR A 654 19.83 -56.78 -3.15
CA THR A 654 20.25 -55.85 -4.22
C THR A 654 19.22 -54.74 -4.36
N SER A 655 19.66 -53.48 -4.34
CA SER A 655 18.78 -52.31 -4.53
C SER A 655 19.20 -51.46 -5.72
N THR A 656 18.22 -50.95 -6.46
CA THR A 656 18.42 -49.81 -7.36
C THR A 656 17.65 -48.59 -6.88
N LEU A 657 18.20 -47.42 -7.18
CA LEU A 657 17.61 -46.13 -6.87
C LEU A 657 16.66 -45.71 -7.99
N VAL A 658 15.44 -45.28 -7.62
CA VAL A 658 14.40 -44.86 -8.57
C VAL A 658 14.08 -43.38 -8.35
N ALA A 659 14.08 -42.59 -9.43
CA ALA A 659 13.64 -41.19 -9.37
C ALA A 659 12.12 -41.10 -9.42
N ARG A 660 11.49 -40.29 -8.56
CA ARG A 660 10.02 -40.13 -8.51
C ARG A 660 9.56 -38.66 -8.65
N PRO A 661 9.55 -38.12 -9.89
CA PRO A 661 9.09 -36.74 -10.16
C PRO A 661 7.64 -36.49 -9.76
N ASP A 662 6.79 -37.53 -9.77
CA ASP A 662 5.43 -37.54 -9.25
C ASP A 662 5.40 -37.20 -7.76
N VAL A 663 6.23 -37.87 -6.96
CA VAL A 663 6.35 -37.63 -5.51
C VAL A 663 6.96 -36.25 -5.24
N VAL A 664 8.01 -35.86 -5.98
CA VAL A 664 8.64 -34.52 -5.89
C VAL A 664 7.64 -33.38 -6.18
N SER A 665 6.69 -33.61 -7.08
CA SER A 665 5.70 -32.60 -7.49
C SER A 665 4.52 -32.52 -6.53
N ALA A 666 4.05 -33.66 -6.02
CA ALA A 666 2.84 -33.77 -5.20
C ALA A 666 3.09 -33.59 -3.69
N LYS A 667 4.25 -34.02 -3.17
CA LYS A 667 4.55 -33.99 -1.73
C LYS A 667 5.26 -32.69 -1.35
N LYS A 668 4.71 -31.98 -0.37
CA LYS A 668 5.28 -30.71 0.16
C LYS A 668 6.39 -30.94 1.20
N ILE A 669 7.24 -31.93 0.91
CA ILE A 669 8.25 -32.51 1.82
C ILE A 669 9.60 -32.48 1.09
N TYR A 670 10.70 -32.25 1.80
CA TYR A 670 12.03 -32.24 1.19
C TYR A 670 12.37 -33.59 0.55
N THR A 671 12.91 -33.51 -0.66
CA THR A 671 13.58 -34.62 -1.35
C THR A 671 14.56 -34.07 -2.38
N ASP A 672 15.68 -34.76 -2.60
CA ASP A 672 16.63 -34.49 -3.68
C ASP A 672 16.22 -35.15 -5.02
N GLY A 673 15.03 -35.75 -5.09
CA GLY A 673 14.52 -36.51 -6.23
C GLY A 673 14.96 -37.98 -6.25
N LYS A 674 15.69 -38.44 -5.24
CA LYS A 674 16.23 -39.81 -5.10
C LYS A 674 15.51 -40.56 -3.98
N ASN A 675 14.19 -40.61 -4.12
CA ASN A 675 13.22 -41.01 -3.09
C ASN A 675 12.48 -42.33 -3.38
N GLY A 676 12.60 -42.88 -4.59
CA GLY A 676 12.08 -44.21 -4.93
C GLY A 676 13.13 -45.30 -4.76
N PHE A 677 12.68 -46.52 -4.47
CA PHE A 677 13.52 -47.70 -4.38
C PHE A 677 12.90 -48.89 -5.11
N ASP A 678 13.77 -49.72 -5.68
CA ASP A 678 13.49 -51.09 -6.09
C ASP A 678 14.50 -51.98 -5.36
N VAL A 679 14.02 -53.05 -4.71
CA VAL A 679 14.82 -53.93 -3.85
C VAL A 679 14.44 -55.39 -4.06
N TYR A 680 15.44 -56.25 -4.20
CA TYR A 680 15.29 -57.70 -4.13
C TYR A 680 16.02 -58.24 -2.91
N PHE A 681 15.30 -58.93 -2.02
CA PHE A 681 15.87 -59.71 -0.90
C PHE A 681 15.88 -61.20 -1.26
N ASP A 682 17.02 -61.88 -1.12
CA ASP A 682 17.17 -63.31 -1.39
C ASP A 682 16.93 -64.13 -0.12
N LEU A 683 15.68 -64.54 0.10
CA LEU A 683 15.22 -65.17 1.35
C LEU A 683 15.93 -66.51 1.64
N ALA A 684 16.44 -67.20 0.63
CA ALA A 684 17.20 -68.45 0.80
C ALA A 684 18.61 -68.24 1.41
N LYS A 685 19.11 -66.99 1.44
CA LYS A 685 20.38 -66.62 2.09
C LYS A 685 20.20 -66.09 3.51
N LEU A 686 18.96 -65.94 3.99
CA LEU A 686 18.66 -65.39 5.31
C LEU A 686 18.48 -66.54 6.32
N SER A 687 19.53 -66.90 7.04
CA SER A 687 19.52 -68.04 7.99
C SER A 687 18.46 -67.93 9.09
N ASN A 688 18.01 -66.72 9.41
CA ASN A 688 17.00 -66.44 10.44
C ASN A 688 15.56 -66.37 9.87
N TYR A 689 15.38 -66.44 8.55
CA TYR A 689 14.07 -66.47 7.90
C TYR A 689 13.49 -67.90 7.85
N SER A 690 12.19 -68.01 8.00
CA SER A 690 11.37 -69.22 7.91
C SER A 690 10.08 -68.97 7.13
N ALA A 691 9.65 -69.96 6.36
CA ALA A 691 8.35 -69.88 5.70
C ALA A 691 7.21 -69.89 6.74
N GLY A 692 6.25 -68.97 6.58
CA GLY A 692 5.23 -68.63 7.56
C GLY A 692 5.49 -67.33 8.34
N ASP A 693 6.71 -66.80 8.34
CA ASP A 693 7.05 -65.55 9.03
C ASP A 693 6.25 -64.35 8.49
N ARG A 694 6.04 -63.35 9.36
CA ARG A 694 5.47 -62.04 9.06
C ARG A 694 6.58 -61.02 8.91
N LEU A 695 6.85 -60.58 7.69
CA LEU A 695 7.94 -59.66 7.37
C LEU A 695 7.43 -58.21 7.25
N GLN A 696 8.14 -57.26 7.83
CA GLN A 696 7.93 -55.82 7.65
C GLN A 696 9.13 -55.21 6.92
N PHE A 697 8.89 -54.10 6.23
CA PHE A 697 9.96 -53.23 5.75
C PHE A 697 10.09 -52.02 6.69
N VAL A 698 11.31 -51.67 7.05
CA VAL A 698 11.63 -50.36 7.65
C VAL A 698 12.32 -49.53 6.58
N LEU A 699 11.68 -48.42 6.21
CA LEU A 699 12.21 -47.43 5.28
C LEU A 699 12.88 -46.37 6.15
N ARG A 700 14.18 -46.15 5.96
CA ARG A 700 14.98 -45.32 6.85
C ARG A 700 15.78 -44.29 6.09
N TYR A 701 15.74 -43.05 6.56
CA TYR A 701 16.77 -42.05 6.24
C TYR A 701 17.76 -41.95 7.41
N SER A 702 19.07 -41.98 7.12
CA SER A 702 20.15 -41.99 8.13
C SER A 702 21.28 -41.01 7.80
N SER A 703 21.96 -40.50 8.82
CA SER A 703 23.20 -39.73 8.70
C SER A 703 24.45 -40.59 8.53
N ASP A 704 24.33 -41.91 8.68
CA ASP A 704 25.40 -42.91 8.55
C ASP A 704 25.31 -43.61 7.18
N ALA A 705 26.43 -43.62 6.45
CA ALA A 705 26.55 -44.16 5.09
C ALA A 705 26.90 -45.65 5.02
N THR A 706 27.28 -46.23 6.16
CA THR A 706 27.82 -47.59 6.26
C THR A 706 26.82 -48.49 6.98
N GLY A 707 26.57 -48.24 8.27
CA GLY A 707 25.63 -49.06 9.05
C GLY A 707 24.17 -48.67 8.83
N GLY A 708 23.90 -47.39 8.60
CA GLY A 708 22.56 -46.80 8.68
C GLY A 708 22.07 -46.62 10.13
N GLU A 709 22.94 -46.69 11.14
CA GLU A 709 22.59 -46.63 12.57
C GLU A 709 22.77 -45.23 13.22
N GLY A 710 23.21 -44.22 12.45
CA GLY A 710 23.38 -42.84 12.91
C GLY A 710 22.08 -42.10 13.25
N SER A 711 22.09 -40.76 13.22
CA SER A 711 20.87 -39.97 13.38
C SER A 711 19.90 -40.28 12.24
N ARG A 712 18.70 -40.76 12.57
CA ARG A 712 17.79 -41.38 11.61
C ARG A 712 16.31 -41.10 11.86
N ILE A 713 15.49 -41.47 10.88
CA ILE A 713 14.02 -41.57 10.97
C ILE A 713 13.58 -42.86 10.27
N ASP A 714 12.60 -43.56 10.85
CA ASP A 714 12.23 -44.93 10.50
C ASP A 714 10.71 -45.03 10.26
N ALA A 715 10.30 -45.21 8.99
CA ALA A 715 8.93 -45.51 8.60
C ALA A 715 8.70 -47.03 8.49
N TRP A 716 7.69 -47.54 9.20
CA TRP A 716 7.42 -48.98 9.31
C TRP A 716 6.19 -49.38 8.48
N THR A 717 6.32 -50.39 7.62
CA THR A 717 5.17 -50.89 6.83
C THR A 717 4.26 -51.80 7.65
N GLY A 718 3.08 -52.11 7.09
CA GLY A 718 2.35 -53.32 7.46
C GLY A 718 3.20 -54.60 7.24
N ALA A 719 2.74 -55.73 7.78
CA ALA A 719 3.47 -56.99 7.70
C ALA A 719 2.90 -57.92 6.62
N TYR A 720 3.80 -58.60 5.89
CA TYR A 720 3.53 -59.46 4.74
C TYR A 720 4.03 -60.88 5.03
N THR A 721 3.22 -61.89 4.72
CA THR A 721 3.66 -63.30 4.73
C THR A 721 3.98 -63.72 3.30
N VAL A 722 5.27 -63.84 2.97
CA VAL A 722 5.73 -64.05 1.59
C VAL A 722 5.51 -65.48 1.14
N TYR A 723 5.92 -66.45 1.96
CA TYR A 723 5.58 -67.86 1.82
C TYR A 723 4.84 -68.30 3.08
N GLY A 724 3.83 -69.17 2.89
CA GLY A 724 3.07 -69.73 4.00
C GLY A 724 3.75 -70.97 4.53
N THR A 725 2.95 -71.96 4.95
CA THR A 725 3.42 -73.24 5.45
C THR A 725 2.88 -74.41 4.63
N GLN A 726 2.71 -74.22 3.30
CA GLN A 726 2.17 -75.27 2.43
C GLN A 726 3.11 -76.49 2.43
N ASN A 727 2.57 -77.66 2.72
CA ASN A 727 3.28 -78.94 2.70
C ASN A 727 2.33 -80.03 2.17
N ALA A 728 2.64 -80.60 1.01
CA ALA A 728 1.81 -81.63 0.37
C ALA A 728 2.66 -82.52 -0.55
N SER A 729 2.26 -83.78 -0.75
CA SER A 729 2.97 -84.72 -1.63
C SER A 729 2.03 -85.73 -2.28
N ASN A 730 2.53 -86.41 -3.31
CA ASN A 730 1.94 -87.62 -3.85
C ASN A 730 3.02 -88.59 -4.35
N LEU A 731 2.75 -89.89 -4.25
CA LEU A 731 3.47 -90.91 -5.00
C LEU A 731 2.71 -91.16 -6.31
N ASP A 732 3.34 -90.85 -7.44
CA ASP A 732 2.76 -91.10 -8.76
C ASP A 732 3.02 -92.54 -9.20
N GLN A 733 4.10 -93.16 -8.71
CA GLN A 733 4.39 -94.57 -8.92
C GLN A 733 5.22 -95.18 -7.79
N VAL A 734 4.90 -96.42 -7.44
CA VAL A 734 5.76 -97.34 -6.67
C VAL A 734 6.02 -98.57 -7.55
N LYS A 735 7.26 -99.05 -7.63
CA LYS A 735 7.64 -100.31 -8.28
C LYS A 735 8.44 -101.17 -7.33
N ILE A 736 8.33 -102.48 -7.48
CA ILE A 736 9.15 -103.47 -6.80
C ILE A 736 10.03 -104.14 -7.88
N SER A 737 11.30 -104.36 -7.58
CA SER A 737 12.17 -105.28 -8.34
C SER A 737 12.81 -106.30 -7.40
N ASN A 738 13.62 -107.21 -7.94
CA ASN A 738 14.40 -108.14 -7.14
C ASN A 738 15.46 -107.44 -6.27
N ASP A 739 15.84 -106.22 -6.64
CA ASP A 739 16.97 -105.46 -6.06
C ASP A 739 16.51 -104.40 -5.03
N GLY A 740 15.20 -104.15 -4.93
CA GLY A 740 14.63 -103.16 -4.01
C GLY A 740 13.27 -102.61 -4.43
N LEU A 741 12.97 -101.40 -3.93
CA LEU A 741 11.72 -100.68 -4.20
C LEU A 741 12.04 -99.31 -4.79
N SER A 742 11.32 -98.87 -5.82
CA SER A 742 11.50 -97.56 -6.44
C SER A 742 10.25 -96.69 -6.36
N VAL A 743 10.44 -95.38 -6.16
CA VAL A 743 9.35 -94.41 -6.13
C VAL A 743 9.57 -93.19 -7.02
N SER A 744 8.47 -92.70 -7.58
CA SER A 744 8.37 -91.45 -8.35
C SER A 744 7.16 -90.67 -7.88
N GLY A 745 7.23 -89.33 -7.90
CA GLY A 745 6.18 -88.49 -7.33
C GLY A 745 6.57 -87.02 -7.24
N TRP A 746 5.98 -86.32 -6.27
CA TRP A 746 6.31 -84.93 -5.95
C TRP A 746 6.07 -84.61 -4.47
N HIS A 747 6.81 -83.61 -3.97
CA HIS A 747 6.65 -83.02 -2.63
C HIS A 747 6.83 -81.50 -2.71
N ILE A 748 5.80 -80.74 -2.35
CA ILE A 748 5.92 -79.30 -2.10
C ILE A 748 6.09 -79.02 -0.61
N ALA A 749 6.99 -78.11 -0.28
CA ALA A 749 7.15 -77.57 1.06
C ALA A 749 7.62 -76.10 0.95
N ASP A 750 6.85 -75.15 1.46
CA ASP A 750 7.28 -73.74 1.48
C ASP A 750 8.57 -73.55 2.30
N GLN A 751 8.77 -74.40 3.32
CA GLN A 751 9.97 -74.48 4.14
C GLN A 751 11.22 -74.95 3.37
N SER A 752 11.10 -75.54 2.17
CA SER A 752 12.29 -75.96 1.40
C SER A 752 13.15 -74.80 0.90
N ILE A 753 12.75 -73.55 1.18
CA ILE A 753 13.54 -72.33 0.97
C ILE A 753 14.74 -72.22 1.94
N ASN A 754 14.62 -72.76 3.16
CA ASN A 754 15.72 -72.87 4.13
C ASN A 754 16.05 -74.33 4.51
N GLN A 755 15.35 -75.30 3.92
CA GLN A 755 15.57 -76.75 4.04
C GLN A 755 15.87 -77.34 2.65
N PRO A 756 17.07 -77.10 2.07
CA PRO A 756 17.34 -77.41 0.65
C PRO A 756 17.58 -78.89 0.33
N TYR A 757 17.75 -79.76 1.32
CA TYR A 757 18.13 -81.16 1.11
C TYR A 757 16.90 -82.07 1.12
N ALA A 758 16.66 -82.75 0.00
CA ALA A 758 15.50 -83.60 -0.19
C ALA A 758 15.81 -85.08 0.07
N TRP A 759 14.97 -85.73 0.87
CA TRP A 759 15.12 -87.10 1.35
C TRP A 759 13.83 -87.88 1.14
N ALA A 760 13.94 -89.12 0.69
CA ALA A 760 12.86 -90.11 0.73
C ALA A 760 13.22 -91.18 1.75
N ILE A 761 12.27 -91.55 2.60
CA ILE A 761 12.46 -92.49 3.71
C ILE A 761 11.41 -93.58 3.61
N LEU A 762 11.83 -94.83 3.42
CA LEU A 762 10.93 -95.99 3.44
C LEU A 762 10.67 -96.36 4.91
N TYR A 763 9.40 -96.27 5.30
CA TYR A 763 8.95 -96.50 6.67
C TYR A 763 7.98 -97.68 6.72
N ASP A 764 8.22 -98.59 7.67
CA ASP A 764 7.33 -99.71 7.96
C ASP A 764 6.43 -99.35 9.15
N ALA A 765 5.18 -99.01 8.85
CA ALA A 765 4.15 -98.70 9.83
C ALA A 765 3.55 -99.95 10.50
N SER A 766 3.88 -101.17 10.07
CA SER A 766 3.56 -102.39 10.82
C SER A 766 4.54 -102.66 11.96
N THR A 767 5.81 -102.23 11.85
CA THR A 767 6.83 -102.37 12.91
C THR A 767 7.20 -101.06 13.61
N ASN A 768 6.71 -99.91 13.09
CA ASN A 768 7.05 -98.56 13.53
C ASN A 768 8.57 -98.27 13.41
N GLN A 769 9.18 -98.73 12.32
CA GLN A 769 10.63 -98.59 12.05
C GLN A 769 10.90 -97.99 10.67
N GLU A 770 12.00 -97.23 10.59
CA GLU A 770 12.59 -96.86 9.31
C GLU A 770 13.34 -98.06 8.72
N VAL A 771 13.13 -98.31 7.42
CA VAL A 771 13.82 -99.37 6.67
C VAL A 771 15.10 -98.82 6.02
N GLN A 772 14.99 -97.66 5.36
CA GLN A 772 16.11 -97.01 4.65
C GLN A 772 15.73 -95.55 4.32
N ARG A 773 16.70 -94.64 4.33
CA ARG A 773 16.60 -93.28 3.78
C ARG A 773 17.56 -93.05 2.62
N VAL A 774 17.15 -92.24 1.65
CA VAL A 774 17.89 -91.95 0.41
C VAL A 774 17.72 -90.47 0.06
N THR A 775 18.81 -89.76 -0.23
CA THR A 775 18.74 -88.40 -0.78
C THR A 775 18.32 -88.41 -2.24
N TYR A 776 17.54 -87.41 -2.67
CA TYR A 776 17.18 -87.26 -4.09
C TYR A 776 17.40 -85.84 -4.60
N LYS A 777 17.65 -85.72 -5.90
CA LYS A 777 17.66 -84.43 -6.59
C LYS A 777 16.25 -84.15 -7.11
N SER A 778 15.71 -82.98 -6.79
CA SER A 778 14.38 -82.60 -7.25
C SER A 778 14.34 -82.38 -8.77
N THR A 779 13.22 -82.72 -9.39
CA THR A 779 12.97 -82.63 -10.83
C THR A 779 11.80 -81.69 -11.15
N LYS A 780 11.70 -81.26 -12.41
CA LYS A 780 10.68 -80.30 -12.83
C LYS A 780 9.27 -80.87 -12.88
N ARG A 781 8.30 -80.11 -12.39
CA ARG A 781 6.85 -80.43 -12.38
C ARG A 781 5.98 -79.21 -12.71
N PRO A 782 5.87 -78.82 -14.00
CA PRO A 782 5.00 -77.72 -14.44
C PRO A 782 3.49 -77.99 -14.24
N ASP A 783 3.12 -79.25 -14.00
CA ASP A 783 1.80 -79.69 -13.56
C ASP A 783 1.57 -79.34 -12.08
N VAL A 784 2.51 -79.69 -11.19
CA VAL A 784 2.44 -79.37 -9.75
C VAL A 784 2.55 -77.86 -9.54
N LYS A 785 3.37 -77.14 -10.32
CA LYS A 785 3.42 -75.67 -10.30
C LYS A 785 2.09 -75.02 -10.73
N ARG A 786 1.31 -75.69 -11.57
CA ARG A 786 -0.03 -75.20 -12.00
C ARG A 786 -1.10 -75.46 -10.94
N ALA A 787 -1.00 -76.57 -10.22
CA ALA A 787 -1.89 -76.90 -9.10
C ALA A 787 -1.58 -76.08 -7.84
N TYR A 788 -0.30 -75.81 -7.56
CA TYR A 788 0.18 -75.10 -6.37
C TYR A 788 1.06 -73.88 -6.75
N PRO A 789 0.51 -72.88 -7.47
CA PRO A 789 1.29 -71.75 -8.00
C PRO A 789 1.93 -70.90 -6.89
N GLY A 790 1.30 -70.81 -5.71
CA GLY A 790 1.78 -70.02 -4.58
C GLY A 790 2.97 -70.63 -3.81
N ALA A 791 3.21 -71.94 -3.94
CA ALA A 791 4.24 -72.66 -3.19
C ALA A 791 5.66 -72.46 -3.76
N TYR A 792 6.65 -72.41 -2.87
CA TYR A 792 8.05 -72.09 -3.20
C TYR A 792 8.64 -73.06 -4.24
N ASN A 793 8.74 -74.34 -3.91
CA ASN A 793 9.43 -75.34 -4.72
C ASN A 793 8.54 -76.01 -5.77
N ALA A 794 7.28 -75.60 -5.98
CA ALA A 794 6.32 -76.38 -6.77
C ALA A 794 6.77 -76.72 -8.21
N GLU A 795 7.55 -75.85 -8.86
CA GLU A 795 8.16 -76.12 -10.18
C GLU A 795 9.28 -77.17 -10.12
N ASN A 796 9.99 -77.28 -9.01
CA ASN A 796 11.07 -78.25 -8.76
C ASN A 796 10.69 -79.17 -7.59
N SER A 797 9.48 -79.72 -7.62
CA SER A 797 8.91 -80.54 -6.54
C SER A 797 9.00 -82.04 -6.81
N GLY A 798 9.34 -82.43 -8.05
CA GLY A 798 9.30 -83.83 -8.48
C GLY A 798 10.48 -84.67 -8.00
N PHE A 799 10.30 -85.98 -8.07
CA PHE A 799 11.38 -86.96 -8.02
C PHE A 799 10.99 -88.18 -8.88
N SER A 800 11.97 -88.92 -9.38
CA SER A 800 11.73 -90.06 -10.26
C SER A 800 12.75 -91.17 -10.04
N ASN A 801 12.26 -92.41 -9.96
CA ASN A 801 13.06 -93.62 -9.74
C ASN A 801 14.02 -93.51 -8.54
N VAL A 802 13.57 -92.93 -7.42
CA VAL A 802 14.33 -92.96 -6.17
C VAL A 802 14.34 -94.40 -5.66
N MET A 803 15.52 -95.02 -5.64
CA MET A 803 15.70 -96.44 -5.32
C MET A 803 16.01 -96.63 -3.84
N PHE A 804 15.19 -97.40 -3.15
CA PHE A 804 15.52 -98.07 -1.89
C PHE A 804 16.14 -99.43 -2.24
N ASP A 805 17.46 -99.49 -2.34
CA ASP A 805 18.21 -100.65 -2.80
C ASP A 805 18.64 -101.58 -1.65
N LYS A 806 18.88 -102.86 -1.96
CA LYS A 806 19.37 -103.89 -1.01
C LYS A 806 18.45 -104.19 0.18
N ILE A 807 17.24 -103.61 0.21
CA ILE A 807 16.21 -103.91 1.21
C ILE A 807 15.67 -105.34 1.04
N ASN A 808 15.35 -106.01 2.16
CA ASN A 808 14.82 -107.37 2.11
C ASN A 808 13.30 -107.36 1.86
N ILE A 809 12.91 -107.28 0.59
CA ILE A 809 11.50 -107.28 0.13
C ILE A 809 10.69 -108.44 0.74
N ALA A 810 11.29 -109.64 0.87
CA ALA A 810 10.60 -110.80 1.43
C ALA A 810 10.22 -110.63 2.92
N LYS A 811 10.97 -109.84 3.70
CA LYS A 811 10.63 -109.48 5.09
C LYS A 811 9.61 -108.34 5.23
N LEU A 812 9.35 -107.60 4.15
CA LEU A 812 8.40 -106.48 4.13
C LEU A 812 7.07 -106.85 3.47
N LYS A 813 6.93 -108.09 2.98
CA LYS A 813 5.75 -108.56 2.26
C LYS A 813 4.52 -108.55 3.18
N GLY A 814 3.46 -107.89 2.74
CA GLY A 814 2.23 -107.69 3.50
C GLY A 814 2.29 -106.65 4.62
N HIS A 815 3.45 -106.03 4.88
CA HIS A 815 3.56 -104.94 5.85
C HIS A 815 2.90 -103.65 5.32
N ASN A 816 2.47 -102.79 6.24
CA ASN A 816 1.95 -101.46 5.91
C ASN A 816 3.12 -100.50 5.68
N LEU A 817 3.47 -100.22 4.42
CA LEU A 817 4.59 -99.36 4.07
C LEU A 817 4.15 -97.94 3.71
N GLN A 818 4.98 -96.96 4.03
CA GLN A 818 4.85 -95.56 3.61
C GLN A 818 6.21 -95.03 3.14
N VAL A 819 6.18 -93.98 2.32
CA VAL A 819 7.37 -93.14 2.10
C VAL A 819 7.13 -91.80 2.79
N VAL A 820 8.07 -91.42 3.67
CA VAL A 820 8.17 -90.04 4.16
C VAL A 820 9.04 -89.28 3.18
N LEU A 821 8.46 -88.24 2.58
CA LEU A 821 9.15 -87.29 1.74
C LEU A 821 9.51 -86.09 2.62
N ARG A 822 10.78 -85.71 2.65
CA ARG A 822 11.32 -84.76 3.61
C ARG A 822 12.19 -83.73 2.91
N TYR A 823 11.97 -82.47 3.26
CA TYR A 823 12.99 -81.44 3.13
C TYR A 823 13.69 -81.23 4.47
N SER A 824 15.01 -81.04 4.47
CA SER A 824 15.80 -80.77 5.68
C SER A 824 16.91 -79.75 5.41
N ASN A 825 17.37 -79.06 6.45
CA ASN A 825 18.60 -78.26 6.42
C ASN A 825 19.88 -79.07 6.77
N ASP A 826 19.75 -80.37 7.03
CA ASP A 826 20.87 -81.30 7.21
C ASP A 826 21.12 -82.14 5.93
N LEU A 827 22.32 -82.02 5.37
CA LEU A 827 22.80 -82.75 4.20
C LEU A 827 23.29 -84.17 4.53
N ILE A 828 23.74 -84.41 5.77
CA ILE A 828 24.45 -85.64 6.15
C ILE A 828 23.45 -86.71 6.58
N ASN A 829 22.48 -86.37 7.43
CA ASN A 829 21.50 -87.32 7.95
C ASN A 829 20.07 -86.98 7.53
N GLY A 830 19.74 -85.69 7.33
CA GLY A 830 18.36 -85.22 7.16
C GLY A 830 17.58 -85.17 8.49
N GLU A 831 18.28 -85.04 9.63
CA GLU A 831 17.69 -84.98 10.98
C GLU A 831 17.68 -83.56 11.59
N GLY A 832 18.12 -82.55 10.85
CA GLY A 832 18.02 -81.14 11.24
C GLY A 832 16.57 -80.59 11.19
N ASN A 833 16.44 -79.26 11.13
CA ASN A 833 15.13 -78.64 10.88
C ASN A 833 14.57 -79.18 9.56
N ARG A 834 13.35 -79.71 9.62
CA ARG A 834 12.78 -80.54 8.54
C ARG A 834 11.28 -80.40 8.39
N THR A 835 10.78 -80.72 7.21
CA THR A 835 9.37 -80.70 6.85
C THR A 835 9.02 -82.01 6.14
N ASP A 836 8.22 -82.84 6.82
CA ASP A 836 7.88 -84.20 6.40
C ASP A 836 6.48 -84.24 5.78
N SER A 837 6.31 -85.02 4.71
CA SER A 837 5.03 -85.33 4.09
C SER A 837 4.94 -86.85 3.90
N TRP A 838 3.87 -87.44 4.42
CA TRP A 838 3.73 -88.90 4.50
C TRP A 838 2.85 -89.42 3.38
N SER A 839 3.33 -90.39 2.62
CA SER A 839 2.51 -91.04 1.59
C SER A 839 1.29 -91.75 2.22
N LYS A 840 0.29 -92.05 1.38
CA LYS A 840 -0.71 -93.07 1.72
C LYS A 840 0.01 -94.40 2.00
N ILE A 841 -0.57 -95.22 2.88
CA ILE A 841 -0.11 -96.59 3.15
C ILE A 841 -0.31 -97.43 1.88
N PHE A 842 0.71 -98.22 1.54
CA PHE A 842 0.66 -99.28 0.52
C PHE A 842 1.17 -100.60 1.12
N ARG A 843 1.08 -101.69 0.34
CA ARG A 843 1.62 -103.01 0.68
C ARG A 843 2.33 -103.60 -0.53
N ILE A 844 3.23 -104.54 -0.29
CA ILE A 844 4.03 -105.27 -1.30
C ILE A 844 3.98 -106.79 -1.06
#